data_AF-A0A2V2X5N5-F1
#
_entry.id   AF-A0A2V2X5N5-F1
#
_cell.length_a   1.000
_cell.length_b   1.000
_cell.length_c   1.000
_cell.angle_alpha   90.00
_cell.angle_beta   90.00
_cell.angle_gamma   90.00
#
_symmetry.space_group_name_H-M   'P 1'
#
loop_
_entity.id
_entity.type
_entity.pdbx_description
1 polymer ?
#
loop_
_entity_poly.entity_id
_entity_poly.type
_entity_poly.pdbx_seq_one_letter_code
_entity_poly.pdbx_strand_id
1 'polypeptide(L)'
;MEKEGGKEEKGPAKCPPAQSVDSMQRKNRSTFRPVLLELAGSLDDTVCQEITRRLRQYRNRYAPILRLTATLMAPAVQEVELFGHCEGVDVTDGRAANGKKGIAEGKETNGESGSGSMVAKRLRGDSLIAAPCAAIMAERRIEVVSRLHENNDGMSAVEKLEAFMAYQFLPLALTHNCHPKLSLSEKSFILRHYVHEATRTSSFLIADLQEKTAAIIDPQLDISMYEADISALRLRLCGVVLSHCFVDVVMGHAALLTKHPEAVLLSSTPWTQEVDVPTEGWPTLSLSPRLQLHCVPVPSFSPECMLVELHYNSTLLALFTGTVIGTDSVPRHEFFADFPGLSPKSNVSSCEATRTATTVAQRFLKERLWDRYFAQTGEGNNGQTLEHVVIFPSHGGYNNVTHQLDLYWALHVGDLKRMKHSRKMLGKLLDHESYAAYVQERPPLPKTPLFSHVRDYNLLLAPSAFGGSGARLVSRHSLPSCPLPRFNSVASAASSAMTPIVLDIRDTTDHQLAHLKGSVNIPMNFPATAYGVKKAELWLQCLLQPLQPIVVICRNEEEFPLVRKRLELLSPGAPIETYTAKELESPSSSLSAAGAEVRVQGFIITKPLPESIVSSCLPRQLVWVSDSAASAFLRIDNYQQLQYIEPSEDTLVLDCRTSYEFKNGSHKHSVHIPLAELCQLTALDTMLSLSLLNRTNKQETPVVDFYTPSPRLGQKILEKLHESFMAENARHRFSFQGIKNIIVYCASGYRSIIAGSLLRRAFEAATVPIQVRDVVGGALQIMKQRPDLWTVKDRSIICVS
;
A
#
# COMPACT_ATOMS: atom_id res chain seq x y z
N MET A 1 74.23 19.15 -14.76
CA MET A 1 74.04 18.14 -13.70
C MET A 1 72.63 18.31 -13.16
N GLU A 2 71.85 17.25 -13.30
CA GLU A 2 70.66 16.86 -12.53
C GLU A 2 69.42 17.79 -12.40
N LYS A 3 68.30 17.17 -12.84
CA LYS A 3 66.90 17.21 -12.34
C LYS A 3 66.07 18.48 -12.59
N GLU A 4 65.22 18.42 -13.63
CA GLU A 4 63.80 17.98 -13.61
C GLU A 4 62.87 19.05 -13.01
N GLY A 5 61.82 19.55 -13.67
CA GLY A 5 61.20 19.23 -14.95
C GLY A 5 59.98 20.16 -15.07
N GLY A 6 59.99 21.01 -16.09
CA GLY A 6 59.02 22.09 -16.29
C GLY A 6 57.69 21.62 -16.91
N LYS A 7 56.67 22.41 -16.61
CA LYS A 7 55.29 22.39 -17.12
C LYS A 7 55.16 22.09 -18.61
N GLU A 8 54.21 21.23 -18.99
CA GLU A 8 53.60 21.23 -20.32
C GLU A 8 52.08 21.41 -20.24
N GLU A 9 51.61 22.44 -20.94
CA GLU A 9 50.21 22.76 -21.19
C GLU A 9 49.56 21.69 -22.09
N LYS A 10 48.39 21.17 -21.68
CA LYS A 10 47.53 20.36 -22.56
C LYS A 10 46.40 21.22 -23.12
N GLY A 11 46.41 21.41 -24.44
CA GLY A 11 45.33 22.01 -25.23
C GLY A 11 44.03 21.19 -25.21
N PRO A 12 42.93 21.74 -25.78
CA PRO A 12 41.59 21.21 -25.60
C PRO A 12 41.40 19.88 -26.32
N ALA A 13 40.94 18.86 -25.58
CA ALA A 13 40.60 17.56 -26.14
C ALA A 13 39.41 17.67 -27.10
N LYS A 14 39.61 17.23 -28.35
CA LYS A 14 38.59 17.10 -29.39
C LYS A 14 37.42 16.22 -28.91
N CYS A 15 36.20 16.69 -29.10
CA CYS A 15 34.98 15.89 -28.95
C CYS A 15 35.05 14.61 -29.83
N PRO A 16 34.58 13.45 -29.32
CA PRO A 16 34.54 12.23 -30.12
C PRO A 16 33.51 12.35 -31.26
N PRO A 17 33.69 11.61 -32.37
CA PRO A 17 32.78 11.64 -33.50
C PRO A 17 31.37 11.18 -33.09
N ALA A 18 30.34 11.81 -33.67
CA ALA A 18 28.91 11.61 -33.38
C ALA A 18 28.38 10.17 -33.51
N GLN A 19 29.20 9.19 -33.89
CA GLN A 19 28.86 7.77 -33.96
C GLN A 19 28.97 7.03 -32.61
N SER A 20 29.60 7.61 -31.58
CA SER A 20 29.66 6.99 -30.24
C SER A 20 28.46 7.28 -29.34
N VAL A 21 27.69 8.33 -29.64
CA VAL A 21 26.49 8.70 -28.86
C VAL A 21 25.31 7.80 -29.24
N ASP A 22 25.21 7.41 -30.50
CA ASP A 22 24.13 6.55 -31.01
C ASP A 22 24.31 5.08 -30.58
N SER A 23 25.55 4.61 -30.41
CA SER A 23 25.85 3.27 -29.88
C SER A 23 25.63 3.18 -28.35
N MET A 24 25.88 4.26 -27.61
CA MET A 24 25.52 4.38 -26.19
C MET A 24 24.00 4.59 -25.96
N GLN A 25 23.31 5.32 -26.85
CA GLN A 25 21.85 5.42 -26.83
C GLN A 25 21.16 4.11 -27.19
N ARG A 26 21.74 3.29 -28.10
CA ARG A 26 21.24 1.94 -28.41
C ARG A 26 21.31 0.98 -27.21
N LYS A 27 22.30 1.12 -26.32
CA LYS A 27 22.40 0.31 -25.08
C LYS A 27 21.41 0.71 -23.99
N ASN A 28 20.76 1.88 -24.09
CA ASN A 28 19.87 2.43 -23.06
C ASN A 28 18.37 2.34 -23.38
N ARG A 29 17.97 1.78 -24.53
CA ARG A 29 16.55 1.52 -24.82
C ARG A 29 16.08 0.29 -24.06
N SER A 30 14.88 0.33 -23.46
CA SER A 30 14.29 -0.88 -22.88
C SER A 30 14.19 -1.94 -23.97
N THR A 31 14.80 -3.08 -23.73
CA THR A 31 14.72 -4.26 -24.61
C THR A 31 13.30 -4.83 -24.63
N PHE A 32 12.55 -4.61 -23.55
CA PHE A 32 11.17 -5.05 -23.37
C PHE A 32 10.20 -3.89 -23.53
N ARG A 33 9.03 -4.23 -24.04
CA ARG A 33 8.02 -3.29 -24.51
C ARG A 33 6.81 -3.39 -23.58
N PRO A 34 6.22 -2.26 -23.16
CA PRO A 34 4.96 -2.28 -22.44
C PRO A 34 3.81 -2.62 -23.39
N VAL A 35 2.72 -3.17 -22.85
CA VAL A 35 1.46 -3.25 -23.58
C VAL A 35 0.94 -1.83 -23.78
N LEU A 36 0.50 -1.50 -24.98
CA LEU A 36 -0.08 -0.21 -25.32
C LEU A 36 -1.60 -0.31 -25.28
N LEU A 37 -2.25 0.56 -24.52
CA LEU A 37 -3.69 0.77 -24.60
C LEU A 37 -3.96 2.14 -25.21
N GLU A 38 -4.72 2.16 -26.30
CA GLU A 38 -5.15 3.38 -26.97
C GLU A 38 -6.64 3.62 -26.71
N LEU A 39 -6.93 4.83 -26.23
CA LEU A 39 -8.28 5.35 -26.09
C LEU A 39 -8.47 6.53 -27.03
N ALA A 40 -9.61 6.59 -27.70
CA ALA A 40 -10.01 7.76 -28.46
C ALA A 40 -11.50 8.06 -28.25
N GLY A 41 -11.86 9.34 -28.23
CA GLY A 41 -13.25 9.77 -28.04
C GLY A 41 -13.40 11.26 -27.76
N SER A 42 -14.64 11.69 -27.54
CA SER A 42 -14.96 13.06 -27.13
C SER A 42 -14.57 13.31 -25.68
N LEU A 43 -14.05 14.50 -25.36
CA LEU A 43 -13.81 14.95 -23.98
C LEU A 43 -15.09 15.04 -23.16
N ASP A 44 -16.22 15.36 -23.80
CA ASP A 44 -17.52 15.53 -23.15
C ASP A 44 -18.29 14.21 -23.00
N ASP A 45 -17.79 13.10 -23.56
CA ASP A 45 -18.38 11.78 -23.41
C ASP A 45 -18.08 11.18 -22.03
N THR A 46 -19.13 10.93 -21.25
CA THR A 46 -19.05 10.39 -19.89
C THR A 46 -18.44 8.98 -19.85
N VAL A 47 -18.65 8.15 -20.89
CA VAL A 47 -18.04 6.82 -20.99
C VAL A 47 -16.53 6.96 -21.23
N CYS A 48 -16.12 7.86 -22.12
CA CYS A 48 -14.72 8.15 -22.39
C CYS A 48 -13.98 8.70 -21.16
N GLN A 49 -14.64 9.58 -20.39
CA GLN A 49 -14.11 10.09 -19.11
C GLN A 49 -13.92 8.97 -18.08
N GLU A 50 -14.91 8.08 -17.93
CA GLU A 50 -14.83 6.95 -17.00
C GLU A 50 -13.73 5.95 -17.39
N ILE A 51 -13.64 5.57 -18.66
CA ILE A 51 -12.56 4.70 -19.17
C ILE A 51 -11.19 5.35 -18.95
N THR A 52 -11.06 6.65 -19.27
CA THR A 52 -9.82 7.41 -19.01
C THR A 52 -9.45 7.35 -17.53
N ARG A 53 -10.42 7.52 -16.62
CA ARG A 53 -10.21 7.46 -15.18
C ARG A 53 -9.74 6.07 -14.74
N ARG A 54 -10.36 4.98 -15.21
CA ARG A 54 -9.95 3.59 -14.93
C ARG A 54 -8.55 3.28 -15.46
N LEU A 55 -8.26 3.65 -16.70
CA LEU A 55 -6.95 3.44 -17.32
C LEU A 55 -5.84 4.21 -16.58
N ARG A 56 -6.12 5.40 -16.06
CA ARG A 56 -5.17 6.12 -15.18
C ARG A 56 -4.90 5.34 -13.88
N GLN A 57 -5.93 4.74 -13.28
CA GLN A 57 -5.75 3.90 -12.08
C GLN A 57 -4.89 2.67 -12.39
N TYR A 58 -5.12 2.00 -13.51
CA TYR A 58 -4.30 0.86 -13.95
C TYR A 58 -2.87 1.27 -14.31
N ARG A 59 -2.69 2.39 -15.02
CA ARG A 59 -1.37 2.95 -15.31
C ARG A 59 -0.59 3.23 -14.03
N ASN A 60 -1.21 3.74 -12.97
CA ASN A 60 -0.49 3.97 -11.72
C ASN A 60 0.02 2.66 -11.09
N ARG A 61 -0.68 1.53 -11.28
CA ARG A 61 -0.24 0.20 -10.82
C ARG A 61 0.83 -0.41 -11.73
N TYR A 62 0.70 -0.22 -13.04
CA TYR A 62 1.42 -0.97 -14.07
C TYR A 62 2.27 -0.12 -15.02
N ALA A 63 2.54 1.15 -14.71
CA ALA A 63 3.26 2.08 -15.61
C ALA A 63 4.53 1.52 -16.29
N PRO A 64 5.34 0.66 -15.65
CA PRO A 64 6.51 0.06 -16.29
C PRO A 64 6.16 -0.95 -17.40
N ILE A 65 5.01 -1.62 -17.29
CA ILE A 65 4.58 -2.69 -18.20
C ILE A 65 3.33 -2.34 -19.02
N LEU A 66 2.72 -1.17 -18.76
CA LEU A 66 1.54 -0.63 -19.43
C LEU A 66 1.78 0.81 -19.86
N ARG A 67 1.60 1.08 -21.15
CA ARG A 67 1.56 2.41 -21.73
C ARG A 67 0.13 2.75 -22.12
N LEU A 68 -0.30 3.95 -21.73
CA LEU A 68 -1.60 4.51 -22.10
C LEU A 68 -1.38 5.67 -23.07
N THR A 69 -2.08 5.64 -24.21
CA THR A 69 -2.23 6.76 -25.13
C THR A 69 -3.71 7.13 -25.19
N ALA A 70 -4.02 8.42 -25.06
CA ALA A 70 -5.39 8.92 -25.13
C ALA A 70 -5.47 10.08 -26.14
N THR A 71 -6.35 9.96 -27.12
CA THR A 71 -6.63 10.98 -28.14
C THR A 71 -8.05 11.49 -27.93
N LEU A 72 -8.18 12.60 -27.19
CA LEU A 72 -9.47 13.17 -26.78
C LEU A 72 -9.77 14.46 -27.55
N MET A 73 -10.98 14.60 -28.09
CA MET A 73 -11.38 15.74 -28.95
C MET A 73 -12.44 16.64 -28.30
N ALA A 74 -12.41 17.94 -28.61
CA ALA A 74 -13.22 18.97 -27.95
C ALA A 74 -14.53 19.40 -28.66
N PRO A 75 -14.81 19.05 -29.94
CA PRO A 75 -16.20 18.86 -30.34
C PRO A 75 -16.55 17.37 -30.19
N ALA A 76 -17.77 17.08 -29.74
CA ALA A 76 -18.31 15.73 -29.83
C ALA A 76 -18.39 15.31 -31.31
N VAL A 77 -17.63 14.28 -31.67
CA VAL A 77 -17.58 13.73 -33.02
C VAL A 77 -18.26 12.36 -33.00
N GLN A 78 -19.08 12.05 -34.01
CA GLN A 78 -19.71 10.73 -34.09
C GLN A 78 -18.65 9.65 -34.32
N GLU A 79 -18.87 8.44 -33.78
CA GLU A 79 -17.93 7.31 -33.91
C GLU A 79 -17.57 7.00 -35.37
N VAL A 80 -18.56 7.07 -36.27
CA VAL A 80 -18.40 6.88 -37.71
C VAL A 80 -17.51 7.95 -38.35
N GLU A 81 -17.59 9.19 -37.88
CA GLU A 81 -16.72 10.28 -38.33
C GLU A 81 -15.30 10.17 -37.74
N LEU A 82 -15.16 9.61 -36.52
CA LEU A 82 -13.88 9.39 -35.86
C LEU A 82 -13.08 8.25 -36.50
N PHE A 83 -13.72 7.10 -36.73
CA PHE A 83 -13.04 5.84 -37.04
C PHE A 83 -13.37 5.26 -38.43
N GLY A 84 -14.33 5.85 -39.16
CA GLY A 84 -14.83 5.32 -40.44
C GLY A 84 -15.93 4.27 -40.27
N HIS A 85 -16.46 3.74 -41.36
CA HIS A 85 -17.45 2.66 -41.32
C HIS A 85 -16.74 1.31 -41.10
N CYS A 86 -17.07 0.61 -40.01
CA CYS A 86 -16.67 -0.79 -39.80
C CYS A 86 -17.66 -1.72 -40.52
N GLU A 87 -17.30 -2.30 -41.67
CA GLU A 87 -18.09 -3.37 -42.27
C GLU A 87 -17.92 -4.67 -41.45
N GLY A 88 -18.99 -5.12 -40.81
CA GLY A 88 -19.09 -6.45 -40.19
C GLY A 88 -19.25 -7.52 -41.26
N VAL A 89 -18.47 -8.59 -41.15
CA VAL A 89 -18.59 -9.79 -41.99
C VAL A 89 -19.83 -10.57 -41.55
N ASP A 90 -20.96 -10.38 -42.23
CA ASP A 90 -22.08 -11.33 -42.20
C ASP A 90 -21.89 -12.34 -43.34
N VAL A 91 -21.56 -13.58 -42.97
CA VAL A 91 -21.67 -14.74 -43.85
C VAL A 91 -23.09 -15.26 -43.75
N THR A 92 -23.93 -15.02 -44.77
CA THR A 92 -25.00 -15.94 -45.20
C THR A 92 -25.37 -15.69 -46.68
N ASP A 93 -25.82 -16.75 -47.33
CA ASP A 93 -25.75 -17.03 -48.76
C ASP A 93 -26.55 -16.13 -49.73
N GLY A 94 -25.89 -15.80 -50.85
CA GLY A 94 -26.37 -16.11 -52.21
C GLY A 94 -27.47 -15.25 -52.86
N ARG A 95 -27.07 -14.35 -53.77
CA ARG A 95 -27.51 -14.36 -55.20
C ARG A 95 -26.82 -13.29 -56.06
N ALA A 96 -26.50 -13.72 -57.28
CA ALA A 96 -25.87 -13.09 -58.43
C ALA A 96 -26.17 -11.60 -58.73
N ALA A 97 -25.19 -10.83 -59.23
CA ALA A 97 -24.92 -10.67 -60.67
C ALA A 97 -23.93 -9.51 -60.99
N ASN A 98 -22.87 -9.85 -61.74
CA ASN A 98 -22.09 -9.09 -62.73
C ASN A 98 -22.00 -7.54 -62.70
N GLY A 99 -20.76 -7.04 -62.75
CA GLY A 99 -20.42 -5.67 -63.17
C GLY A 99 -18.91 -5.42 -63.34
N LYS A 100 -18.40 -5.73 -64.52
CA LYS A 100 -17.01 -5.67 -65.04
C LYS A 100 -16.21 -4.35 -64.88
N LYS A 101 -14.87 -4.54 -64.98
CA LYS A 101 -13.75 -3.67 -65.46
C LYS A 101 -13.14 -2.71 -64.43
N GLY A 102 -11.82 -2.58 -64.31
CA GLY A 102 -10.69 -3.16 -65.04
C GLY A 102 -9.38 -2.59 -64.50
N ILE A 103 -8.34 -3.42 -64.52
CA ILE A 103 -6.96 -3.11 -64.13
C ILE A 103 -6.31 -2.20 -65.19
N ALA A 104 -5.53 -1.22 -64.76
CA ALA A 104 -4.41 -0.69 -65.55
C ALA A 104 -3.28 -0.24 -64.61
N GLU A 105 -2.19 -1.00 -64.64
CA GLU A 105 -0.86 -0.61 -64.17
C GLU A 105 -0.28 0.50 -65.07
N GLY A 106 0.54 1.38 -64.49
CA GLY A 106 1.24 2.42 -65.23
C GLY A 106 2.45 2.99 -64.47
N LYS A 107 3.63 2.49 -64.83
CA LYS A 107 5.01 2.90 -64.48
C LYS A 107 5.24 4.40 -64.23
N GLU A 108 6.04 4.68 -63.20
CA GLU A 108 6.78 5.93 -62.99
C GLU A 108 8.01 6.02 -63.92
N THR A 109 8.22 7.21 -64.52
CA THR A 109 9.53 7.68 -65.00
C THR A 109 9.67 9.17 -64.68
N ASN A 110 10.90 9.56 -64.32
CA ASN A 110 11.36 10.85 -63.82
C ASN A 110 11.03 12.08 -64.69
N GLY A 111 10.83 13.24 -64.05
CA GLY A 111 10.90 14.57 -64.68
C GLY A 111 10.68 15.71 -63.66
N GLU A 112 11.58 16.69 -63.67
CA GLU A 112 11.75 17.77 -62.67
C GLU A 112 10.70 18.88 -62.68
N SER A 113 10.56 19.50 -61.50
CA SER A 113 10.20 20.90 -61.20
C SER A 113 8.82 21.44 -61.61
N GLY A 114 8.05 21.89 -60.62
CA GLY A 114 6.79 22.60 -60.81
C GLY A 114 6.09 22.93 -59.50
N SER A 115 6.43 24.09 -58.95
CA SER A 115 5.69 24.92 -57.98
C SER A 115 4.23 24.51 -57.66
N GLY A 116 3.96 24.35 -56.35
CA GLY A 116 2.62 24.54 -55.75
C GLY A 116 1.89 23.27 -55.33
N SER A 117 2.21 22.73 -54.15
CA SER A 117 1.36 21.69 -53.54
C SER A 117 0.10 22.34 -52.95
N MET A 118 -0.96 22.34 -53.74
CA MET A 118 -2.32 22.42 -53.24
C MET A 118 -2.54 21.25 -52.28
N VAL A 119 -2.91 21.58 -51.04
CA VAL A 119 -3.44 20.64 -50.05
C VAL A 119 -4.60 19.88 -50.69
N ALA A 120 -4.41 18.58 -50.91
CA ALA A 120 -5.51 17.71 -51.33
C ALA A 120 -6.63 17.79 -50.28
N LYS A 121 -7.81 18.25 -50.70
CA LYS A 121 -9.01 18.21 -49.85
C LYS A 121 -9.31 16.73 -49.55
N ARG A 122 -9.24 16.35 -48.27
CA ARG A 122 -9.71 15.04 -47.76
C ARG A 122 -11.10 14.73 -48.31
N LEU A 123 -11.29 13.52 -48.83
CA LEU A 123 -12.58 13.02 -49.27
C LEU A 123 -13.49 12.83 -48.04
N ARG A 124 -14.79 13.11 -48.17
CA ARG A 124 -15.80 12.79 -47.13
C ARG A 124 -15.84 11.26 -46.98
N GLY A 125 -15.22 10.73 -45.94
CA GLY A 125 -15.19 9.30 -45.64
C GLY A 125 -13.91 8.78 -44.96
N ASP A 126 -12.83 9.57 -44.96
CA ASP A 126 -11.58 9.17 -44.30
C ASP A 126 -11.69 9.30 -42.77
N SER A 127 -11.28 8.26 -42.04
CA SER A 127 -11.26 8.27 -40.57
C SER A 127 -10.37 9.40 -40.04
N LEU A 128 -10.83 10.09 -38.99
CA LEU A 128 -10.05 11.14 -38.35
C LEU A 128 -8.85 10.57 -37.60
N ILE A 129 -9.01 9.39 -37.00
CA ILE A 129 -8.02 8.69 -36.18
C ILE A 129 -8.21 7.16 -36.25
N ALA A 130 -7.19 6.39 -35.85
CA ALA A 130 -7.29 4.93 -35.76
C ALA A 130 -8.22 4.50 -34.61
N ALA A 131 -8.91 3.38 -34.78
CA ALA A 131 -9.87 2.88 -33.81
C ALA A 131 -9.19 2.41 -32.49
N PRO A 132 -9.83 2.59 -31.31
CA PRO A 132 -9.24 2.26 -30.03
C PRO A 132 -8.88 0.78 -29.93
N CYS A 133 -7.66 0.49 -29.51
CA CYS A 133 -7.15 -0.87 -29.45
C CYS A 133 -6.23 -1.09 -28.24
N ALA A 134 -6.26 -2.32 -27.73
CA ALA A 134 -5.10 -2.86 -27.04
C ALA A 134 -4.12 -3.33 -28.10
N ALA A 135 -2.88 -2.88 -28.01
CA ALA A 135 -1.83 -3.21 -28.95
C ALA A 135 -0.54 -3.62 -28.24
N ILE A 136 0.23 -4.48 -28.89
CA ILE A 136 1.58 -4.82 -28.48
C ILE A 136 2.56 -4.32 -29.52
N MET A 137 3.82 -4.19 -29.13
CA MET A 137 4.87 -3.86 -30.07
C MET A 137 5.64 -5.13 -30.49
N ALA A 138 5.23 -5.79 -31.57
CA ALA A 138 5.93 -6.95 -32.15
C ALA A 138 6.86 -6.51 -33.28
N GLU A 139 8.12 -6.95 -33.31
CA GLU A 139 9.06 -6.74 -34.43
C GLU A 139 9.16 -5.27 -34.95
N ARG A 140 9.05 -4.27 -34.05
CA ARG A 140 9.01 -2.81 -34.34
C ARG A 140 7.74 -2.29 -35.03
N ARG A 141 6.66 -3.07 -35.07
CA ARG A 141 5.32 -2.65 -35.48
C ARG A 141 4.38 -2.68 -34.28
N ILE A 142 3.34 -1.83 -34.31
CA ILE A 142 2.22 -1.87 -33.34
C ILE A 142 1.21 -2.87 -33.91
N GLU A 143 0.93 -3.94 -33.17
CA GLU A 143 -0.04 -4.97 -33.54
C GLU A 143 -1.24 -4.88 -32.62
N VAL A 144 -2.43 -4.73 -33.21
CA VAL A 144 -3.70 -4.66 -32.48
C VAL A 144 -4.11 -6.05 -32.01
N VAL A 145 -4.16 -6.22 -30.70
CA VAL A 145 -4.45 -7.49 -30.00
C VAL A 145 -5.92 -7.62 -29.63
N SER A 146 -6.57 -6.50 -29.33
CA SER A 146 -7.99 -6.47 -29.03
C SER A 146 -8.55 -5.11 -29.41
N ARG A 147 -9.62 -5.11 -30.20
CA ARG A 147 -10.41 -3.91 -30.46
C ARG A 147 -11.55 -3.90 -29.44
N LEU A 148 -11.41 -3.07 -28.40
CA LEU A 148 -12.32 -3.04 -27.26
C LEU A 148 -13.75 -2.57 -27.63
N HIS A 149 -13.95 -2.07 -28.85
CA HIS A 149 -15.24 -1.64 -29.38
C HIS A 149 -15.89 -2.70 -30.28
N GLU A 150 -15.13 -3.68 -30.78
CA GLU A 150 -15.67 -4.72 -31.66
C GLU A 150 -16.41 -5.81 -30.87
N ASN A 151 -17.31 -6.52 -31.56
CA ASN A 151 -18.27 -7.52 -31.07
C ASN A 151 -19.41 -6.94 -30.21
N ASN A 152 -20.64 -7.19 -30.66
CA ASN A 152 -21.87 -6.75 -29.99
C ASN A 152 -22.32 -7.77 -28.93
N ASP A 153 -21.42 -8.07 -27.99
CA ASP A 153 -21.62 -9.11 -26.95
C ASP A 153 -22.53 -8.64 -25.79
N GLY A 154 -23.23 -7.52 -25.95
CA GLY A 154 -24.08 -6.89 -24.92
C GLY A 154 -23.31 -6.19 -23.78
N MET A 155 -21.99 -6.33 -23.70
CA MET A 155 -21.14 -5.65 -22.71
C MET A 155 -20.88 -4.18 -23.07
N SER A 156 -20.96 -3.31 -22.06
CA SER A 156 -20.51 -1.93 -22.13
C SER A 156 -18.99 -1.83 -22.34
N ALA A 157 -18.52 -0.69 -22.85
CA ALA A 157 -17.08 -0.45 -23.05
C ALA A 157 -16.26 -0.53 -21.74
N VAL A 158 -16.87 -0.14 -20.61
CA VAL A 158 -16.25 -0.27 -19.28
C VAL A 158 -16.10 -1.75 -18.90
N GLU A 159 -17.13 -2.57 -19.08
CA GLU A 159 -17.07 -4.02 -18.80
C GLU A 159 -16.04 -4.72 -19.67
N LYS A 160 -15.96 -4.36 -20.96
CA LYS A 160 -14.93 -4.89 -21.87
C LYS A 160 -13.52 -4.54 -21.41
N LEU A 161 -13.29 -3.30 -20.97
CA LEU A 161 -12.01 -2.88 -20.40
C LEU A 161 -11.69 -3.69 -19.13
N GLU A 162 -12.63 -3.79 -18.20
CA GLU A 162 -12.41 -4.50 -16.93
C GLU A 162 -12.14 -6.00 -17.17
N ALA A 163 -12.86 -6.63 -18.10
CA ALA A 163 -12.61 -8.02 -18.50
C ALA A 163 -11.23 -8.19 -19.14
N PHE A 164 -10.81 -7.27 -20.00
CA PHE A 164 -9.45 -7.27 -20.57
C PHE A 164 -8.39 -7.14 -19.48
N MET A 165 -8.54 -6.19 -18.57
CA MET A 165 -7.59 -5.95 -17.48
C MET A 165 -7.54 -7.12 -16.49
N ALA A 166 -8.67 -7.78 -16.24
CA ALA A 166 -8.77 -8.89 -15.31
C ALA A 166 -8.15 -10.19 -15.85
N TYR A 167 -8.33 -10.49 -17.15
CA TYR A 167 -8.03 -11.82 -17.68
C TYR A 167 -6.99 -11.86 -18.81
N GLN A 168 -6.71 -10.74 -19.47
CA GLN A 168 -5.90 -10.74 -20.70
C GLN A 168 -4.62 -9.91 -20.56
N PHE A 169 -4.68 -8.80 -19.84
CA PHE A 169 -3.58 -7.84 -19.77
C PHE A 169 -2.28 -8.45 -19.22
N LEU A 170 -2.30 -9.11 -18.06
CA LEU A 170 -1.09 -9.64 -17.46
C LEU A 170 -0.49 -10.82 -18.25
N PRO A 171 -1.25 -11.85 -18.67
CA PRO A 171 -0.73 -12.89 -19.55
C PRO A 171 -0.06 -12.31 -20.81
N LEU A 172 -0.69 -11.29 -21.42
CA LEU A 172 -0.13 -10.59 -22.58
C LEU A 172 1.17 -9.85 -22.24
N ALA A 173 1.18 -9.08 -21.16
CA ALA A 173 2.35 -8.33 -20.72
C ALA A 173 3.56 -9.24 -20.45
N LEU A 174 3.31 -10.42 -19.87
CA LEU A 174 4.34 -11.41 -19.55
C LEU A 174 4.87 -12.18 -20.77
N THR A 175 4.02 -12.48 -21.76
CA THR A 175 4.40 -13.40 -22.86
C THR A 175 4.87 -12.71 -24.13
N HIS A 176 4.35 -11.53 -24.47
CA HIS A 176 4.60 -10.91 -25.78
C HIS A 176 6.07 -10.52 -26.02
N ASN A 177 6.82 -10.27 -24.94
CA ASN A 177 8.25 -9.98 -25.00
C ASN A 177 9.11 -11.25 -25.24
N CYS A 178 8.60 -12.44 -24.89
CA CYS A 178 9.30 -13.72 -25.00
C CYS A 178 8.89 -14.50 -26.25
N HIS A 179 7.61 -14.39 -26.64
CA HIS A 179 7.02 -15.11 -27.75
C HIS A 179 6.20 -14.16 -28.65
N PRO A 180 6.86 -13.34 -29.50
CA PRO A 180 6.16 -12.35 -30.33
C PRO A 180 5.28 -12.95 -31.43
N LYS A 181 5.38 -14.27 -31.69
CA LYS A 181 4.60 -15.00 -32.72
C LYS A 181 3.43 -15.81 -32.15
N LEU A 182 3.21 -15.76 -30.84
CA LEU A 182 2.15 -16.54 -30.18
C LEU A 182 0.80 -15.92 -30.54
N SER A 183 -0.10 -16.71 -31.14
CA SER A 183 -1.41 -16.22 -31.53
C SER A 183 -2.22 -15.84 -30.29
N LEU A 184 -2.76 -14.62 -30.25
CA LEU A 184 -3.48 -14.09 -29.10
C LEU A 184 -4.83 -14.76 -28.84
N SER A 185 -5.28 -15.58 -29.80
CA SER A 185 -6.41 -16.51 -29.66
C SER A 185 -6.06 -17.78 -28.90
N GLU A 186 -4.78 -18.14 -28.75
CA GLU A 186 -4.28 -19.32 -28.03
C GLU A 186 -4.05 -19.04 -26.53
N LYS A 187 -5.00 -18.35 -25.87
CA LYS A 187 -4.88 -18.06 -24.43
C LYS A 187 -4.96 -19.35 -23.61
N SER A 188 -3.80 -19.84 -23.17
CA SER A 188 -3.67 -21.06 -22.37
C SER A 188 -3.79 -20.82 -20.86
N PHE A 189 -3.50 -19.60 -20.37
CA PHE A 189 -3.53 -19.29 -18.94
C PHE A 189 -4.03 -17.88 -18.61
N ILE A 190 -4.44 -17.70 -17.35
CA ILE A 190 -4.84 -16.43 -16.73
C ILE A 190 -3.87 -16.12 -15.58
N LEU A 191 -3.53 -14.83 -15.45
CA LEU A 191 -2.97 -14.24 -14.25
C LEU A 191 -3.83 -13.04 -13.87
N ARG A 192 -4.60 -13.16 -12.80
CA ARG A 192 -5.42 -12.08 -12.25
C ARG A 192 -4.81 -11.56 -10.95
N HIS A 193 -4.68 -10.24 -10.86
CA HIS A 193 -4.07 -9.57 -9.71
C HIS A 193 -5.14 -8.80 -8.92
N TYR A 194 -5.29 -9.15 -7.64
CA TYR A 194 -6.23 -8.52 -6.71
C TYR A 194 -5.46 -7.64 -5.74
N VAL A 195 -5.78 -6.35 -5.72
CA VAL A 195 -5.16 -5.36 -4.83
C VAL A 195 -6.20 -4.93 -3.80
N HIS A 196 -5.87 -5.09 -2.51
CA HIS A 196 -6.65 -4.49 -1.44
C HIS A 196 -6.12 -3.07 -1.17
N GLU A 197 -6.80 -2.06 -1.69
CA GLU A 197 -6.28 -0.68 -1.72
C GLU A 197 -6.09 -0.01 -0.35
N ALA A 198 -6.87 -0.44 0.64
CA ALA A 198 -6.80 0.08 2.00
C ALA A 198 -5.50 -0.37 2.70
N THR A 199 -5.25 -1.68 2.70
CA THR A 199 -4.09 -2.31 3.35
C THR A 199 -2.86 -2.32 2.44
N ARG A 200 -3.04 -2.04 1.15
CA ARG A 200 -1.98 -2.11 0.12
C ARG A 200 -1.32 -3.48 0.12
N THR A 201 -2.15 -4.53 0.13
CA THR A 201 -1.74 -5.93 -0.05
C THR A 201 -2.20 -6.46 -1.41
N SER A 202 -1.48 -7.46 -1.91
CA SER A 202 -1.67 -8.05 -3.23
C SER A 202 -1.86 -9.57 -3.13
N SER A 203 -2.69 -10.08 -4.02
CA SER A 203 -2.99 -11.50 -4.19
C SER A 203 -3.15 -11.83 -5.68
N PHE A 204 -2.92 -13.09 -6.05
CA PHE A 204 -2.98 -13.52 -7.44
C PHE A 204 -3.77 -14.80 -7.62
N LEU A 205 -4.58 -14.87 -8.67
CA LEU A 205 -5.14 -16.11 -9.19
C LEU A 205 -4.40 -16.45 -10.49
N ILE A 206 -3.91 -17.68 -10.55
CA ILE A 206 -3.19 -18.23 -11.70
C ILE A 206 -3.96 -19.45 -12.16
N ALA A 207 -4.31 -19.52 -13.43
CA ALA A 207 -5.12 -20.63 -13.92
C ALA A 207 -4.70 -21.09 -15.31
N ASP A 208 -4.69 -22.41 -15.53
CA ASP A 208 -4.63 -22.99 -16.86
C ASP A 208 -6.07 -23.19 -17.36
N LEU A 209 -6.40 -22.55 -18.48
CA LEU A 209 -7.76 -22.57 -19.02
C LEU A 209 -8.12 -23.86 -19.75
N GLN A 210 -7.11 -24.65 -20.16
CA GLN A 210 -7.29 -25.93 -20.83
C GLN A 210 -7.49 -27.04 -19.79
N GLU A 211 -6.61 -27.11 -18.80
CA GLU A 211 -6.70 -28.10 -17.72
C GLU A 211 -7.73 -27.74 -16.64
N LYS A 212 -8.26 -26.50 -16.67
CA LYS A 212 -9.20 -25.96 -15.68
C LYS A 212 -8.68 -26.04 -14.26
N THR A 213 -7.38 -25.87 -14.08
CA THR A 213 -6.71 -25.88 -12.77
C THR A 213 -6.30 -24.47 -12.38
N ALA A 214 -6.31 -24.18 -11.08
CA ALA A 214 -5.93 -22.87 -10.56
C ALA A 214 -5.10 -22.95 -9.28
N ALA A 215 -4.33 -21.90 -9.02
CA ALA A 215 -3.71 -21.62 -7.73
C ALA A 215 -3.99 -20.18 -7.31
N ILE A 216 -4.05 -19.95 -6.01
CA ILE A 216 -4.16 -18.61 -5.42
C ILE A 216 -2.92 -18.33 -4.57
N ILE A 217 -2.27 -17.20 -4.79
CA ILE A 217 -1.12 -16.73 -4.00
C ILE A 217 -1.57 -15.61 -3.08
N ASP A 218 -1.18 -15.70 -1.80
CA ASP A 218 -1.42 -14.72 -0.74
C ASP A 218 -2.90 -14.26 -0.66
N PRO A 219 -3.86 -15.17 -0.41
CA PRO A 219 -5.29 -14.87 -0.47
C PRO A 219 -5.75 -13.84 0.57
N GLN A 220 -6.54 -12.85 0.14
CA GLN A 220 -7.24 -11.93 1.02
C GLN A 220 -8.29 -12.66 1.86
N LEU A 221 -8.60 -12.12 3.06
CA LEU A 221 -9.61 -12.70 3.96
C LEU A 221 -10.98 -12.88 3.29
N ASP A 222 -11.42 -11.88 2.52
CA ASP A 222 -12.62 -12.00 1.71
C ASP A 222 -12.32 -12.80 0.43
N ILE A 223 -12.79 -14.04 0.42
CA ILE A 223 -12.53 -14.97 -0.68
C ILE A 223 -13.54 -14.86 -1.83
N SER A 224 -14.59 -14.04 -1.70
CA SER A 224 -15.72 -13.99 -2.64
C SER A 224 -15.28 -13.71 -4.08
N MET A 225 -14.28 -12.84 -4.28
CA MET A 225 -13.76 -12.52 -5.61
C MET A 225 -13.09 -13.72 -6.27
N TYR A 226 -12.33 -14.53 -5.52
CA TYR A 226 -11.71 -15.74 -6.06
C TYR A 226 -12.77 -16.77 -6.41
N GLU A 227 -13.77 -16.95 -5.55
CA GLU A 227 -14.87 -17.89 -5.76
C GLU A 227 -15.71 -17.54 -6.99
N ALA A 228 -15.96 -16.25 -7.20
CA ALA A 228 -16.64 -15.77 -8.40
C ALA A 228 -15.86 -16.14 -9.67
N ASP A 229 -14.54 -15.97 -9.67
CA ASP A 229 -13.71 -16.28 -10.83
C ASP A 229 -13.52 -17.78 -11.04
N ILE A 230 -13.33 -18.55 -9.96
CA ILE A 230 -13.29 -20.01 -9.99
C ILE A 230 -14.58 -20.54 -10.61
N SER A 231 -15.75 -20.02 -10.20
CA SER A 231 -17.04 -20.42 -10.74
C SER A 231 -17.21 -20.00 -12.20
N ALA A 232 -16.97 -18.73 -12.52
CA ALA A 232 -17.15 -18.17 -13.86
C ALA A 232 -16.27 -18.87 -14.91
N LEU A 233 -15.04 -19.22 -14.54
CA LEU A 233 -14.06 -19.87 -15.42
C LEU A 233 -14.09 -21.40 -15.32
N ARG A 234 -14.94 -21.96 -14.46
CA ARG A 234 -15.09 -23.40 -14.16
C ARG A 234 -13.76 -24.05 -13.79
N LEU A 235 -13.05 -23.44 -12.85
CA LEU A 235 -11.73 -23.87 -12.39
C LEU A 235 -11.86 -24.80 -11.18
N ARG A 236 -10.85 -25.65 -11.00
CA ARG A 236 -10.60 -26.41 -9.77
C ARG A 236 -9.35 -25.86 -9.08
N LEU A 237 -9.50 -25.45 -7.82
CA LEU A 237 -8.39 -24.93 -7.05
C LEU A 237 -7.46 -26.09 -6.63
N CYS A 238 -6.23 -26.08 -7.13
CA CYS A 238 -5.23 -27.11 -6.86
C CYS A 238 -4.29 -26.73 -5.72
N GLY A 239 -4.11 -25.44 -5.45
CA GLY A 239 -3.28 -25.01 -4.35
C GLY A 239 -3.46 -23.56 -3.92
N VAL A 240 -3.14 -23.32 -2.65
CA VAL A 240 -3.07 -22.01 -2.02
C VAL A 240 -1.62 -21.80 -1.58
N VAL A 241 -1.00 -20.71 -2.00
CA VAL A 241 0.41 -20.41 -1.73
C VAL A 241 0.53 -19.22 -0.79
N LEU A 242 1.35 -19.33 0.24
CA LEU A 242 1.66 -18.22 1.17
C LEU A 242 3.15 -17.87 1.08
N SER A 243 3.46 -16.69 0.55
CA SER A 243 4.85 -16.21 0.39
C SER A 243 5.56 -15.99 1.73
N HIS A 244 4.82 -15.65 2.78
CA HIS A 244 5.30 -15.46 4.15
C HIS A 244 4.12 -15.47 5.12
N CYS A 245 4.39 -15.50 6.42
CA CYS A 245 3.35 -15.32 7.42
C CYS A 245 3.06 -13.82 7.60
N PHE A 246 1.91 -13.38 7.09
CA PHE A 246 1.47 -11.99 7.20
C PHE A 246 1.30 -11.58 8.66
N VAL A 247 1.76 -10.37 8.96
CA VAL A 247 1.76 -9.80 10.31
C VAL A 247 0.83 -8.60 10.44
N ASP A 248 0.44 -8.02 9.32
CA ASP A 248 -0.24 -6.73 9.22
C ASP A 248 -1.72 -6.89 8.90
N VAL A 249 -2.08 -8.00 8.24
CA VAL A 249 -3.46 -8.37 7.92
C VAL A 249 -3.74 -9.87 8.11
N VAL A 250 -5.00 -10.19 8.40
CA VAL A 250 -5.51 -11.57 8.39
C VAL A 250 -5.67 -12.08 6.95
N MET A 251 -5.28 -13.33 6.73
CA MET A 251 -5.28 -13.98 5.41
C MET A 251 -6.44 -14.99 5.25
N GLY A 252 -6.89 -15.18 4.01
CA GLY A 252 -8.05 -16.03 3.67
C GLY A 252 -7.73 -17.48 3.33
N HIS A 253 -6.51 -17.96 3.58
CA HIS A 253 -6.06 -19.29 3.19
C HIS A 253 -6.89 -20.41 3.83
N ALA A 254 -7.22 -20.29 5.12
CA ALA A 254 -8.04 -21.29 5.80
C ALA A 254 -9.46 -21.37 5.24
N ALA A 255 -10.05 -20.23 4.86
CA ALA A 255 -11.38 -20.19 4.25
C ALA A 255 -11.38 -20.87 2.86
N LEU A 256 -10.36 -20.61 2.04
CA LEU A 256 -10.20 -21.29 0.75
C LEU A 256 -9.99 -22.80 0.93
N LEU A 257 -9.11 -23.23 1.82
CA LEU A 257 -8.85 -24.66 2.08
C LEU A 257 -10.07 -25.38 2.66
N THR A 258 -10.90 -24.70 3.44
CA THR A 258 -12.17 -25.26 3.93
C THR A 258 -13.16 -25.49 2.78
N LYS A 259 -13.17 -24.59 1.80
CA LYS A 259 -14.08 -24.65 0.65
C LYS A 259 -13.59 -25.58 -0.46
N HIS A 260 -12.28 -25.72 -0.60
CA HIS A 260 -11.58 -26.58 -1.57
C HIS A 260 -10.59 -27.50 -0.81
N PRO A 261 -11.09 -28.52 -0.10
CA PRO A 261 -10.26 -29.38 0.76
C PRO A 261 -9.21 -30.22 -0.01
N GLU A 262 -9.36 -30.35 -1.32
CA GLU A 262 -8.39 -30.97 -2.22
C GLU A 262 -7.20 -30.06 -2.57
N ALA A 263 -7.30 -28.76 -2.32
CA ALA A 263 -6.23 -27.82 -2.60
C ALA A 263 -5.08 -27.99 -1.60
N VAL A 264 -3.86 -28.01 -2.11
CA VAL A 264 -2.65 -28.11 -1.26
C VAL A 264 -2.25 -26.73 -0.75
N LEU A 265 -1.92 -26.62 0.53
CA LEU A 265 -1.29 -25.42 1.09
C LEU A 265 0.23 -25.46 0.87
N LEU A 266 0.78 -24.51 0.12
CA LEU A 266 2.21 -24.34 -0.10
C LEU A 266 2.74 -23.16 0.72
N SER A 267 3.72 -23.45 1.58
CA SER A 267 4.46 -22.47 2.37
C SER A 267 5.85 -23.02 2.69
N SER A 268 6.82 -22.15 2.98
CA SER A 268 8.16 -22.59 3.33
C SER A 268 8.28 -22.94 4.81
N THR A 269 9.14 -23.89 5.14
CA THR A 269 9.50 -24.16 6.54
C THR A 269 10.43 -23.05 7.04
N PRO A 270 10.19 -22.48 8.24
CA PRO A 270 11.06 -21.48 8.83
C PRO A 270 12.50 -21.96 8.92
N TRP A 271 13.42 -21.17 8.39
CA TRP A 271 14.84 -21.46 8.45
C TRP A 271 15.37 -21.49 9.89
N THR A 272 16.26 -22.43 10.17
CA THR A 272 17.03 -22.55 11.42
C THR A 272 18.50 -22.79 11.07
N GLN A 273 19.42 -22.51 11.99
CA GLN A 273 20.86 -22.77 11.77
C GLN A 273 21.18 -24.25 11.49
N GLU A 274 20.29 -25.16 11.89
CA GLU A 274 20.46 -26.61 11.76
C GLU A 274 19.87 -27.18 10.46
N VAL A 275 19.08 -26.39 9.73
CA VAL A 275 18.33 -26.84 8.55
C VAL A 275 18.61 -25.91 7.37
N ASP A 276 19.47 -26.35 6.46
CA ASP A 276 19.52 -25.78 5.10
C ASP A 276 18.87 -26.79 4.14
N VAL A 277 17.80 -26.38 3.47
CA VAL A 277 17.04 -27.24 2.56
C VAL A 277 17.67 -27.16 1.17
N PRO A 278 18.17 -28.28 0.61
CA PRO A 278 18.66 -28.32 -0.77
C PRO A 278 17.62 -27.86 -1.78
N THR A 279 18.06 -27.45 -2.97
CA THR A 279 17.20 -26.97 -4.05
C THR A 279 16.13 -27.97 -4.48
N GLU A 280 16.43 -29.26 -4.40
CA GLU A 280 15.52 -30.36 -4.77
C GLU A 280 14.37 -30.53 -3.77
N GLY A 281 14.50 -29.99 -2.56
CA GLY A 281 13.49 -30.05 -1.50
C GLY A 281 12.54 -28.85 -1.49
N TRP A 282 12.65 -27.93 -2.44
CA TRP A 282 11.83 -26.72 -2.48
C TRP A 282 10.40 -27.01 -2.95
N PRO A 283 9.36 -26.37 -2.38
CA PRO A 283 7.98 -26.64 -2.74
C PRO A 283 7.66 -26.26 -4.20
N THR A 284 6.97 -27.14 -4.92
CA THR A 284 6.50 -26.88 -6.29
C THR A 284 5.02 -27.24 -6.45
N LEU A 285 4.29 -26.49 -7.26
CA LEU A 285 2.90 -26.80 -7.65
C LEU A 285 2.77 -26.80 -9.17
N SER A 286 2.36 -27.93 -9.73
CA SER A 286 2.07 -28.05 -11.15
C SER A 286 0.57 -27.87 -11.39
N LEU A 287 0.18 -26.83 -12.13
CA LEU A 287 -1.21 -26.63 -12.58
C LEU A 287 -1.47 -27.40 -13.88
N SER A 288 -0.49 -27.42 -14.77
CA SER A 288 -0.46 -28.23 -15.98
C SER A 288 0.99 -28.53 -16.36
N PRO A 289 1.28 -29.41 -17.33
CA PRO A 289 2.64 -29.61 -17.83
C PRO A 289 3.31 -28.31 -18.32
N ARG A 290 2.49 -27.31 -18.72
CA ARG A 290 2.96 -26.03 -19.24
C ARG A 290 3.00 -24.93 -18.19
N LEU A 291 2.23 -25.02 -17.11
CA LEU A 291 2.08 -23.96 -16.12
C LEU A 291 2.46 -24.46 -14.73
N GLN A 292 3.59 -23.97 -14.22
CA GLN A 292 4.18 -24.44 -12.97
C GLN A 292 4.56 -23.28 -12.05
N LEU A 293 4.43 -23.50 -10.74
CA LEU A 293 4.88 -22.61 -9.68
C LEU A 293 6.01 -23.26 -8.89
N HIS A 294 7.16 -22.59 -8.80
CA HIS A 294 8.30 -23.07 -8.01
C HIS A 294 8.56 -22.09 -6.87
N CYS A 295 8.57 -22.56 -5.63
CA CYS A 295 8.75 -21.72 -4.45
C CYS A 295 10.23 -21.71 -4.05
N VAL A 296 10.84 -20.53 -3.98
CA VAL A 296 12.25 -20.35 -3.61
C VAL A 296 12.31 -19.77 -2.20
N PRO A 297 12.75 -20.53 -1.18
CA PRO A 297 12.89 -20.03 0.19
C PRO A 297 13.96 -18.94 0.25
N VAL A 298 13.58 -17.74 0.71
CA VAL A 298 14.49 -16.59 0.92
C VAL A 298 14.26 -16.01 2.33
N PRO A 299 14.76 -16.70 3.38
CA PRO A 299 14.69 -16.21 4.76
C PRO A 299 15.27 -14.80 4.85
N SER A 300 14.43 -13.81 5.11
CA SER A 300 14.82 -12.40 5.00
C SER A 300 13.98 -11.50 5.91
N PHE A 301 12.72 -11.25 5.54
CA PHE A 301 11.78 -10.53 6.40
C PHE A 301 11.40 -11.32 7.64
N SER A 302 11.12 -12.60 7.40
CA SER A 302 10.96 -13.63 8.39
C SER A 302 11.63 -14.92 7.89
N PRO A 303 11.88 -15.90 8.77
CA PRO A 303 12.65 -17.09 8.45
C PRO A 303 12.00 -18.02 7.43
N GLU A 304 10.68 -17.93 7.28
CA GLU A 304 9.84 -18.73 6.38
C GLU A 304 9.53 -18.02 5.06
N CYS A 305 10.04 -16.80 4.85
CA CYS A 305 9.84 -16.08 3.60
C CYS A 305 10.28 -16.89 2.39
N MET A 306 9.49 -16.81 1.33
CA MET A 306 9.80 -17.35 0.02
C MET A 306 9.29 -16.41 -1.08
N LEU A 307 9.90 -16.51 -2.25
CA LEU A 307 9.34 -15.98 -3.50
C LEU A 307 8.80 -17.14 -4.35
N VAL A 308 7.87 -16.86 -5.26
CA VAL A 308 7.26 -17.86 -6.14
C VAL A 308 7.58 -17.52 -7.59
N GLU A 309 8.22 -18.43 -8.29
CA GLU A 309 8.49 -18.36 -9.72
C GLU A 309 7.26 -18.86 -10.50
N LEU A 310 6.84 -18.11 -11.52
CA LEU A 310 5.83 -18.54 -12.50
C LEU A 310 6.51 -18.99 -13.79
N HIS A 311 6.39 -20.27 -14.11
CA HIS A 311 6.92 -20.85 -15.34
C HIS A 311 5.79 -21.18 -16.31
N TYR A 312 5.95 -20.75 -17.55
CA TYR A 312 5.08 -21.10 -18.67
C TYR A 312 5.90 -21.70 -19.82
N ASN A 313 5.61 -22.94 -20.21
CA ASN A 313 6.41 -23.70 -21.20
C ASN A 313 7.92 -23.67 -20.88
N SER A 314 8.28 -23.88 -19.61
CA SER A 314 9.66 -23.81 -19.09
C SER A 314 10.33 -22.42 -19.18
N THR A 315 9.58 -21.38 -19.55
CA THR A 315 10.05 -19.99 -19.54
C THR A 315 9.60 -19.33 -18.23
N LEU A 316 10.55 -18.79 -17.47
CA LEU A 316 10.25 -17.99 -16.29
C LEU A 316 9.63 -16.65 -16.71
N LEU A 317 8.38 -16.40 -16.34
CA LEU A 317 7.66 -15.18 -16.72
C LEU A 317 7.60 -14.15 -15.59
N ALA A 318 7.41 -14.60 -14.35
CA ALA A 318 7.18 -13.70 -13.23
C ALA A 318 7.73 -14.23 -11.90
N LEU A 319 7.95 -13.30 -10.97
CA LEU A 319 8.32 -13.57 -9.58
C LEU A 319 7.29 -12.92 -8.65
N PHE A 320 6.58 -13.71 -7.85
CA PHE A 320 5.79 -13.20 -6.72
C PHE A 320 6.68 -13.16 -5.50
N THR A 321 7.13 -11.96 -5.14
CA THR A 321 8.28 -11.78 -4.24
C THR A 321 7.91 -11.67 -2.78
N GLY A 322 6.63 -11.68 -2.44
CA GLY A 322 6.20 -11.48 -1.05
C GLY A 322 6.78 -10.17 -0.51
N THR A 323 7.46 -10.27 0.63
CA THR A 323 8.22 -9.19 1.27
C THR A 323 9.72 -9.20 0.92
N VAL A 324 10.20 -10.19 0.13
CA VAL A 324 11.63 -10.41 -0.16
C VAL A 324 12.25 -9.20 -0.89
N ILE A 325 11.51 -8.57 -1.81
CA ILE A 325 11.94 -7.35 -2.50
C ILE A 325 10.72 -6.57 -3.01
N GLY A 326 10.71 -5.26 -2.79
CA GLY A 326 9.78 -4.32 -3.44
C GLY A 326 10.39 -3.72 -4.71
N THR A 327 9.70 -2.76 -5.32
CA THR A 327 10.20 -2.10 -6.55
C THR A 327 11.39 -1.16 -6.31
N ASP A 328 11.54 -0.64 -5.10
CA ASP A 328 12.61 0.28 -4.69
C ASP A 328 13.13 0.01 -3.27
N SER A 329 12.76 -1.12 -2.65
CA SER A 329 13.09 -1.43 -1.26
C SER A 329 13.48 -2.90 -1.02
N VAL A 330 14.47 -3.14 -0.15
CA VAL A 330 14.79 -4.47 0.42
C VAL A 330 13.87 -4.78 1.62
N PRO A 331 13.79 -6.04 2.10
CA PRO A 331 12.89 -6.43 3.18
C PRO A 331 13.19 -5.69 4.47
N ARG A 332 12.18 -5.56 5.34
CA ARG A 332 12.39 -5.26 6.77
C ARG A 332 12.99 -6.48 7.46
N HIS A 333 13.67 -6.28 8.59
CA HIS A 333 14.30 -7.36 9.36
C HIS A 333 13.69 -7.53 10.76
N GLU A 334 12.87 -6.57 11.19
CA GLU A 334 12.41 -6.39 12.55
C GLU A 334 11.60 -7.57 13.08
N PHE A 335 11.07 -8.39 12.17
CA PHE A 335 10.18 -9.50 12.41
C PHE A 335 10.83 -10.88 12.41
N PHE A 336 12.11 -10.94 12.03
CA PHE A 336 12.83 -12.19 11.84
C PHE A 336 13.06 -12.94 13.16
N ALA A 337 13.58 -12.22 14.16
CA ALA A 337 13.82 -12.77 15.50
C ALA A 337 12.53 -13.04 16.28
N ASP A 338 11.44 -12.38 15.91
CA ASP A 338 10.13 -12.46 16.58
C ASP A 338 9.28 -13.62 16.03
N PHE A 339 9.83 -14.46 15.13
CA PHE A 339 9.07 -15.57 14.54
C PHE A 339 8.84 -16.70 15.57
N PRO A 340 7.58 -17.13 15.79
CA PRO A 340 7.28 -18.18 16.75
C PRO A 340 7.99 -19.51 16.42
N GLY A 341 8.70 -20.06 17.40
CA GLY A 341 9.38 -21.36 17.24
C GLY A 341 10.90 -21.26 17.21
N LEU A 342 11.47 -20.14 16.78
CA LEU A 342 12.93 -19.92 16.63
C LEU A 342 13.64 -19.50 17.92
N SER A 343 13.25 -20.04 19.08
CA SER A 343 13.78 -19.62 20.39
C SER A 343 15.30 -19.47 20.35
N PRO A 344 15.87 -18.28 20.60
CA PRO A 344 17.28 -18.21 20.95
C PRO A 344 17.52 -19.08 22.19
N LYS A 345 18.67 -19.75 22.26
CA LYS A 345 19.20 -20.22 23.55
C LYS A 345 19.32 -18.95 24.42
N SER A 346 18.85 -18.99 25.65
CA SER A 346 18.61 -17.84 26.53
C SER A 346 19.75 -16.80 26.55
N ASN A 347 19.37 -15.51 26.64
CA ASN A 347 20.22 -14.30 26.79
C ASN A 347 20.92 -13.74 25.53
N VAL A 348 20.32 -13.84 24.35
CA VAL A 348 20.81 -13.09 23.18
C VAL A 348 20.36 -11.64 23.27
N SER A 349 21.30 -10.69 23.24
CA SER A 349 20.97 -9.26 23.23
C SER A 349 20.19 -8.87 21.97
N SER A 350 19.33 -7.84 22.03
CA SER A 350 18.59 -7.36 20.86
C SER A 350 19.51 -7.01 19.67
N CYS A 351 20.69 -6.47 19.96
CA CYS A 351 21.72 -6.15 18.97
C CYS A 351 22.23 -7.41 18.24
N GLU A 352 22.45 -8.50 18.97
CA GLU A 352 22.93 -9.76 18.41
C GLU A 352 21.86 -10.49 17.58
N ALA A 353 20.60 -10.40 18.00
CA ALA A 353 19.46 -10.89 17.23
C ALA A 353 19.31 -10.13 15.90
N THR A 354 19.41 -8.80 15.92
CA THR A 354 19.41 -7.96 14.72
C THR A 354 20.58 -8.29 13.79
N ARG A 355 21.79 -8.46 14.34
CA ARG A 355 22.98 -8.83 13.55
C ARG A 355 22.78 -10.19 12.87
N THR A 356 22.23 -11.16 13.59
CA THR A 356 21.93 -12.49 13.05
C THR A 356 20.90 -12.40 11.92
N ALA A 357 19.77 -11.71 12.15
CA ALA A 357 18.72 -11.54 11.15
C ALA A 357 19.24 -10.87 9.86
N THR A 358 19.98 -9.77 9.98
CA THR A 358 20.54 -9.06 8.83
C THR A 358 21.61 -9.88 8.09
N THR A 359 22.40 -10.68 8.81
CA THR A 359 23.38 -11.60 8.20
C THR A 359 22.69 -12.67 7.38
N VAL A 360 21.68 -13.32 7.96
CA VAL A 360 20.92 -14.38 7.30
C VAL A 360 20.16 -13.84 6.09
N ALA A 361 19.47 -12.71 6.28
CA ALA A 361 18.73 -12.05 5.20
C ALA A 361 19.66 -11.68 4.04
N GLN A 362 20.80 -11.05 4.30
CA GLN A 362 21.74 -10.66 3.25
C GLN A 362 22.29 -11.87 2.50
N ARG A 363 22.66 -12.95 3.22
CA ARG A 363 23.13 -14.19 2.59
C ARG A 363 22.11 -14.73 1.59
N PHE A 364 20.86 -14.93 2.01
CA PHE A 364 19.84 -15.50 1.14
C PHE A 364 19.38 -14.55 0.03
N LEU A 365 19.34 -13.24 0.28
CA LEU A 365 19.07 -12.24 -0.76
C LEU A 365 20.17 -12.23 -1.81
N LYS A 366 21.43 -12.43 -1.42
CA LYS A 366 22.53 -12.57 -2.39
C LYS A 366 22.40 -13.88 -3.18
N GLU A 367 22.41 -15.01 -2.49
CA GLU A 367 22.47 -16.34 -3.11
C GLU A 367 21.22 -16.70 -3.92
N ARG A 368 20.02 -16.39 -3.40
CA ARG A 368 18.74 -16.89 -3.95
C ARG A 368 17.92 -15.85 -4.69
N LEU A 369 18.28 -14.55 -4.60
CA LEU A 369 17.66 -13.48 -5.37
C LEU A 369 18.67 -12.83 -6.35
N TRP A 370 19.77 -12.26 -5.86
CA TRP A 370 20.72 -11.55 -6.72
C TRP A 370 21.42 -12.48 -7.71
N ASP A 371 22.08 -13.54 -7.25
CA ASP A 371 22.84 -14.46 -8.11
C ASP A 371 21.91 -15.16 -9.12
N ARG A 372 20.69 -15.49 -8.67
CA ARG A 372 19.70 -16.21 -9.47
C ARG A 372 19.06 -15.35 -10.57
N TYR A 373 18.73 -14.08 -10.31
CA TYR A 373 17.95 -13.26 -11.25
C TYR A 373 18.64 -11.99 -11.78
N PHE A 374 19.61 -11.43 -11.04
CA PHE A 374 20.22 -10.14 -11.36
C PHE A 374 21.66 -10.24 -11.88
N ALA A 375 22.43 -11.19 -11.35
CA ALA A 375 23.84 -11.38 -11.71
C ALA A 375 24.05 -12.01 -13.09
N GLN A 376 23.05 -12.72 -13.63
CA GLN A 376 23.19 -13.44 -14.89
C GLN A 376 23.52 -12.50 -16.05
N THR A 377 24.72 -12.65 -16.62
CA THR A 377 25.20 -11.94 -17.81
C THR A 377 25.19 -12.86 -19.02
N GLY A 378 24.01 -13.14 -19.60
CA GLY A 378 23.83 -13.62 -20.99
C GLY A 378 24.57 -14.88 -21.50
N GLU A 379 25.44 -15.54 -20.72
CA GLU A 379 26.36 -16.59 -21.17
C GLU A 379 25.96 -18.01 -20.70
N GLY A 380 24.68 -18.22 -20.35
CA GLY A 380 24.13 -19.55 -20.05
C GLY A 380 23.52 -20.23 -21.29
N ASN A 381 23.38 -21.56 -21.25
CA ASN A 381 23.05 -22.49 -22.36
C ASN A 381 21.89 -22.10 -23.32
N ASN A 382 21.03 -21.13 -22.99
CA ASN A 382 19.93 -20.65 -23.85
C ASN A 382 20.03 -19.17 -24.28
N GLY A 383 21.07 -18.42 -23.88
CA GLY A 383 21.33 -17.04 -24.33
C GLY A 383 20.27 -15.97 -24.00
N GLN A 384 19.18 -16.32 -23.31
CA GLN A 384 18.13 -15.36 -22.92
C GLN A 384 18.39 -14.78 -21.53
N THR A 385 18.48 -13.45 -21.46
CA THR A 385 18.58 -12.71 -20.20
C THR A 385 17.24 -12.74 -19.44
N LEU A 386 17.26 -12.90 -18.13
CA LEU A 386 16.08 -12.84 -17.25
C LEU A 386 15.49 -11.43 -17.06
N GLU A 387 15.97 -10.45 -17.82
CA GLU A 387 15.53 -9.06 -17.70
C GLU A 387 14.06 -8.84 -18.09
N HIS A 388 13.44 -9.79 -18.81
CA HIS A 388 12.02 -9.78 -19.18
C HIS A 388 11.09 -10.21 -18.04
N VAL A 389 11.62 -10.86 -17.01
CA VAL A 389 10.84 -11.38 -15.90
C VAL A 389 10.19 -10.23 -15.13
N VAL A 390 8.91 -10.34 -14.81
CA VAL A 390 8.18 -9.31 -14.05
C VAL A 390 8.09 -9.65 -12.58
N ILE A 391 8.41 -8.70 -11.71
CA ILE A 391 8.32 -8.84 -10.26
C ILE A 391 6.99 -8.27 -9.75
N PHE A 392 6.32 -9.03 -8.89
CA PHE A 392 5.11 -8.67 -8.18
C PHE A 392 5.35 -8.78 -6.65
N PRO A 393 5.41 -7.66 -5.90
CA PRO A 393 5.48 -7.71 -4.45
C PRO A 393 4.11 -8.01 -3.84
N SER A 394 4.07 -8.58 -2.62
CA SER A 394 2.79 -8.77 -1.90
C SER A 394 2.29 -7.48 -1.24
N HIS A 395 3.15 -6.47 -1.12
CA HIS A 395 2.85 -5.17 -0.51
C HIS A 395 3.24 -4.02 -1.43
N GLY A 396 2.36 -3.04 -1.52
CA GLY A 396 2.62 -1.81 -2.26
C GLY A 396 3.18 -0.72 -1.36
N GLY A 397 3.57 0.41 -1.96
CA GLY A 397 3.93 1.58 -1.17
C GLY A 397 2.80 2.03 -0.23
N TYR A 398 3.19 2.67 0.88
CA TYR A 398 2.32 3.08 1.99
C TYR A 398 1.72 1.93 2.84
N ASN A 399 2.41 0.79 2.92
CA ASN A 399 2.17 -0.24 3.93
C ASN A 399 3.32 -0.27 4.94
N ASN A 400 3.01 -0.57 6.20
CA ASN A 400 3.97 -0.60 7.30
C ASN A 400 5.09 -1.65 7.12
N VAL A 401 4.80 -2.84 6.56
CA VAL A 401 5.78 -3.94 6.45
C VAL A 401 6.79 -3.78 5.32
N THR A 402 6.64 -2.74 4.49
CA THR A 402 7.57 -2.39 3.41
C THR A 402 8.06 -0.94 3.53
N HIS A 403 9.21 -0.65 2.91
CA HIS A 403 9.70 0.71 2.71
C HIS A 403 9.49 1.20 1.28
N GLN A 404 8.70 0.46 0.50
CA GLN A 404 8.45 0.84 -0.87
C GLN A 404 7.80 2.22 -0.94
N LEU A 405 8.40 3.14 -1.69
CA LEU A 405 7.85 4.47 -1.91
C LEU A 405 7.09 4.52 -3.23
N ASP A 406 7.61 3.81 -4.24
CA ASP A 406 6.97 3.70 -5.53
C ASP A 406 5.60 3.01 -5.47
N LEU A 407 4.68 3.51 -6.28
CA LEU A 407 3.31 3.01 -6.36
C LEU A 407 3.15 1.78 -7.27
N TYR A 408 4.23 1.35 -7.91
CA TYR A 408 4.24 0.27 -8.89
C TYR A 408 4.04 -1.09 -8.23
N TRP A 409 3.17 -1.89 -8.84
CA TRP A 409 2.88 -3.27 -8.44
C TRP A 409 3.53 -4.31 -9.35
N ALA A 410 4.08 -3.89 -10.49
CA ALA A 410 4.73 -4.76 -11.45
C ALA A 410 5.86 -4.02 -12.15
N LEU A 411 7.04 -4.63 -12.22
CA LEU A 411 8.22 -4.06 -12.86
C LEU A 411 9.09 -5.17 -13.45
N HIS A 412 9.72 -4.95 -14.60
CA HIS A 412 10.67 -5.93 -15.13
C HIS A 412 11.96 -5.96 -14.29
N VAL A 413 12.60 -7.12 -14.17
CA VAL A 413 13.96 -7.25 -13.61
C VAL A 413 14.93 -6.30 -14.33
N GLY A 414 14.80 -6.17 -15.65
CA GLY A 414 15.58 -5.21 -16.44
C GLY A 414 15.35 -3.74 -16.05
N ASP A 415 14.12 -3.37 -15.66
CA ASP A 415 13.82 -2.01 -15.21
C ASP A 415 14.51 -1.73 -13.86
N LEU A 416 14.52 -2.68 -12.92
CA LEU A 416 15.26 -2.55 -11.65
C LEU A 416 16.77 -2.39 -11.87
N LYS A 417 17.34 -3.09 -12.87
CA LYS A 417 18.75 -2.91 -13.26
C LYS A 417 19.01 -1.52 -13.91
N ARG A 418 18.00 -0.89 -14.51
CA ARG A 418 18.13 0.42 -15.19
C ARG A 418 17.76 1.62 -14.34
N MET A 419 16.88 1.48 -13.36
CA MET A 419 16.49 2.57 -12.47
C MET A 419 17.59 2.89 -11.47
N LYS A 420 17.96 4.18 -11.36
CA LYS A 420 19.07 4.63 -10.49
C LYS A 420 18.85 4.26 -9.02
N HIS A 421 17.63 4.48 -8.52
CA HIS A 421 17.29 4.19 -7.12
C HIS A 421 17.30 2.68 -6.86
N SER A 422 16.70 1.87 -7.75
CA SER A 422 16.67 0.42 -7.63
C SER A 422 18.08 -0.18 -7.69
N ARG A 423 18.96 0.28 -8.60
CA ARG A 423 20.37 -0.14 -8.60
C ARG A 423 21.10 0.19 -7.31
N LYS A 424 20.89 1.39 -6.77
CA LYS A 424 21.53 1.79 -5.50
C LYS A 424 21.10 0.87 -4.37
N MET A 425 19.81 0.52 -4.33
CA MET A 425 19.23 -0.42 -3.37
C MET A 425 19.78 -1.84 -3.56
N LEU A 426 19.74 -2.38 -4.78
CA LEU A 426 20.22 -3.72 -5.09
C LEU A 426 21.72 -3.90 -4.81
N GLY A 427 22.53 -2.86 -5.06
CA GLY A 427 23.95 -2.87 -4.73
C GLY A 427 24.22 -3.06 -3.23
N LYS A 428 23.26 -2.71 -2.35
CA LYS A 428 23.36 -2.98 -0.91
C LYS A 428 23.27 -4.45 -0.56
N LEU A 429 22.69 -5.29 -1.42
CA LEU A 429 22.57 -6.74 -1.18
C LEU A 429 23.90 -7.49 -1.32
N LEU A 430 24.88 -6.89 -2.00
CA LEU A 430 26.13 -7.54 -2.35
C LEU A 430 27.11 -7.65 -1.18
N ASP A 431 26.97 -6.76 -0.20
CA ASP A 431 27.88 -6.60 0.94
C ASP A 431 27.08 -6.55 2.24
N HIS A 432 27.53 -7.31 3.23
CA HIS A 432 26.84 -7.45 4.52
C HIS A 432 26.79 -6.13 5.29
N GLU A 433 27.92 -5.40 5.36
CA GLU A 433 27.98 -4.14 6.10
C GLU A 433 27.08 -3.07 5.44
N SER A 434 27.13 -2.98 4.12
CA SER A 434 26.27 -2.10 3.33
C SER A 434 24.79 -2.42 3.50
N TYR A 435 24.41 -3.70 3.54
CA TYR A 435 23.04 -4.13 3.80
C TYR A 435 22.60 -3.76 5.22
N ALA A 436 23.41 -4.10 6.23
CA ALA A 436 23.12 -3.83 7.62
C ALA A 436 22.94 -2.33 7.88
N ALA A 437 23.85 -1.49 7.36
CA ALA A 437 23.73 -0.03 7.44
C ALA A 437 22.45 0.48 6.77
N TYR A 438 22.14 0.00 5.56
CA TYR A 438 20.93 0.39 4.84
C TYR A 438 19.65 0.00 5.58
N VAL A 439 19.63 -1.15 6.25
CA VAL A 439 18.49 -1.59 7.07
C VAL A 439 18.37 -0.77 8.35
N GLN A 440 19.49 -0.42 9.00
CA GLN A 440 19.52 0.37 10.24
C GLN A 440 19.17 1.85 10.04
N GLU A 441 19.48 2.44 8.88
CA GLU A 441 19.15 3.85 8.56
C GLU A 441 17.64 4.09 8.38
N ARG A 442 16.85 3.03 8.27
CA ARG A 442 15.40 3.11 8.03
C ARG A 442 14.64 3.47 9.30
N PRO A 443 13.51 4.20 9.18
CA PRO A 443 12.61 4.40 10.31
C PRO A 443 12.17 3.06 10.90
N PRO A 444 12.37 2.83 12.21
CA PRO A 444 11.99 1.58 12.83
C PRO A 444 10.48 1.39 12.69
N LEU A 445 10.07 0.16 12.42
CA LEU A 445 8.66 -0.19 12.50
C LEU A 445 8.21 -0.11 13.97
N PRO A 446 7.06 0.51 14.28
CA PRO A 446 6.45 0.39 15.59
C PRO A 446 6.18 -1.09 15.87
N LYS A 447 6.93 -1.69 16.80
CA LYS A 447 6.72 -3.09 17.23
C LYS A 447 5.47 -3.17 18.12
N THR A 448 4.30 -2.89 17.56
CA THR A 448 3.05 -2.99 18.30
C THR A 448 2.74 -4.46 18.57
N PRO A 449 2.17 -4.81 19.74
CA PRO A 449 1.72 -6.16 20.03
C PRO A 449 0.72 -6.71 19.01
N LEU A 450 0.04 -5.82 18.28
CA LEU A 450 -0.92 -6.17 17.24
C LEU A 450 -0.29 -6.97 16.10
N PHE A 451 0.92 -6.64 15.65
CA PHE A 451 1.58 -7.40 14.58
C PHE A 451 1.84 -8.86 14.97
N SER A 452 2.27 -9.09 16.21
CA SER A 452 2.46 -10.45 16.74
C SER A 452 1.14 -11.19 16.87
N HIS A 453 0.08 -10.51 17.33
CA HIS A 453 -1.26 -11.11 17.43
C HIS A 453 -1.81 -11.55 16.07
N VAL A 454 -1.71 -10.71 15.04
CA VAL A 454 -2.16 -11.05 13.68
C VAL A 454 -1.36 -12.20 13.10
N ARG A 455 -0.04 -12.23 13.31
CA ARG A 455 0.82 -13.35 12.94
C ARG A 455 0.34 -14.65 13.58
N ASP A 456 0.19 -14.66 14.90
CA ASP A 456 -0.23 -15.85 15.64
C ASP A 456 -1.62 -16.31 15.18
N TYR A 457 -2.53 -15.37 14.94
CA TYR A 457 -3.83 -15.67 14.37
C TYR A 457 -3.71 -16.39 13.01
N ASN A 458 -2.91 -15.85 12.09
CA ASN A 458 -2.68 -16.47 10.77
C ASN A 458 -2.03 -17.86 10.85
N LEU A 459 -1.08 -18.08 11.78
CA LEU A 459 -0.48 -19.39 12.03
C LEU A 459 -1.50 -20.41 12.54
N LEU A 460 -2.45 -19.97 13.37
CA LEU A 460 -3.44 -20.84 13.99
C LEU A 460 -4.63 -21.15 13.07
N LEU A 461 -4.90 -20.31 12.07
CA LEU A 461 -5.90 -20.59 11.02
C LEU A 461 -5.53 -21.83 10.18
N ALA A 462 -4.23 -22.09 9.99
CA ALA A 462 -3.75 -23.31 9.32
C ALA A 462 -2.49 -23.83 10.03
N PRO A 463 -2.63 -24.60 11.13
CA PRO A 463 -1.49 -24.99 11.99
C PRO A 463 -0.39 -25.80 11.31
N SER A 464 -0.69 -26.43 10.17
CA SER A 464 0.25 -27.14 9.30
C SER A 464 1.14 -26.22 8.47
N ALA A 465 0.74 -24.96 8.25
CA ALA A 465 1.51 -23.97 7.50
C ALA A 465 2.87 -23.70 8.14
N PHE A 466 3.81 -23.24 7.31
CA PHE A 466 5.15 -22.83 7.71
C PHE A 466 5.85 -23.92 8.55
N GLY A 467 5.90 -25.13 7.99
CA GLY A 467 6.50 -26.30 8.62
C GLY A 467 5.87 -26.67 9.97
N GLY A 468 4.55 -26.50 10.13
CA GLY A 468 3.83 -26.84 11.37
C GLY A 468 4.01 -25.84 12.52
N SER A 469 4.32 -24.57 12.21
CA SER A 469 4.61 -23.57 13.26
C SER A 469 3.41 -23.28 14.16
N GLY A 470 2.20 -23.24 13.60
CA GLY A 470 0.98 -23.11 14.40
C GLY A 470 0.77 -24.30 15.33
N ALA A 471 1.03 -25.54 14.87
CA ALA A 471 0.92 -26.72 15.72
C ALA A 471 1.91 -26.70 16.91
N ARG A 472 3.13 -26.20 16.68
CA ARG A 472 4.12 -25.97 17.77
C ARG A 472 3.71 -24.86 18.73
N LEU A 473 3.09 -23.81 18.22
CA LEU A 473 2.57 -22.72 19.05
C LEU A 473 1.51 -23.27 20.01
N VAL A 474 0.54 -24.03 19.48
CA VAL A 474 -0.48 -24.73 20.25
C VAL A 474 0.16 -25.61 21.33
N SER A 475 1.10 -26.50 20.97
CA SER A 475 1.70 -27.42 21.95
C SER A 475 2.45 -26.70 23.09
N ARG A 476 3.13 -25.59 22.81
CA ARG A 476 3.78 -24.76 23.84
C ARG A 476 2.79 -24.16 24.84
N HIS A 477 1.62 -23.74 24.36
CA HIS A 477 0.55 -23.22 25.21
C HIS A 477 -0.26 -24.32 25.92
N SER A 478 -0.04 -25.60 25.59
CA SER A 478 -0.81 -26.76 26.08
C SER A 478 -0.11 -27.58 27.19
N LEU A 479 1.06 -27.17 27.70
CA LEU A 479 1.71 -27.82 28.87
C LEU A 479 0.83 -27.68 30.14
N PRO A 480 0.89 -28.64 31.09
CA PRO A 480 -0.23 -28.99 31.96
C PRO A 480 -0.50 -27.95 33.07
N SER A 481 -1.21 -26.88 32.72
CA SER A 481 -2.00 -26.05 33.65
C SER A 481 -3.17 -25.33 32.97
N CYS A 482 -3.34 -25.42 31.64
CA CYS A 482 -4.48 -24.81 30.97
C CYS A 482 -4.92 -25.63 29.75
N PRO A 483 -6.18 -26.10 29.68
CA PRO A 483 -6.73 -26.58 28.43
C PRO A 483 -6.82 -25.41 27.46
N LEU A 484 -6.40 -25.62 26.20
CA LEU A 484 -6.55 -24.66 25.10
C LEU A 484 -7.95 -24.05 25.14
N PRO A 485 -8.09 -22.73 25.30
CA PRO A 485 -9.41 -22.14 25.28
C PRO A 485 -9.90 -22.15 23.84
N ARG A 486 -11.19 -22.48 23.65
CA ARG A 486 -11.91 -21.98 22.47
C ARG A 486 -11.61 -20.48 22.39
N PHE A 487 -11.00 -20.02 21.30
CA PHE A 487 -10.54 -18.62 21.13
C PHE A 487 -11.54 -17.60 21.68
N ASN A 488 -12.84 -17.88 21.52
CA ASN A 488 -13.94 -17.03 21.99
C ASN A 488 -14.01 -16.84 23.52
N SER A 489 -13.71 -17.83 24.37
CA SER A 489 -13.95 -17.71 25.82
C SER A 489 -12.86 -16.95 26.56
N VAL A 490 -11.59 -17.15 26.21
CA VAL A 490 -10.47 -16.39 26.79
C VAL A 490 -10.31 -15.04 26.12
N ALA A 491 -10.60 -14.91 24.83
CA ALA A 491 -10.68 -13.59 24.21
C ALA A 491 -11.81 -12.76 24.82
N SER A 492 -12.98 -13.34 25.12
CA SER A 492 -14.06 -12.63 25.79
C SER A 492 -13.68 -12.15 27.20
N ALA A 493 -13.00 -12.97 28.00
CA ALA A 493 -12.53 -12.57 29.33
C ALA A 493 -11.40 -11.53 29.30
N ALA A 494 -10.43 -11.68 28.38
CA ALA A 494 -9.34 -10.74 28.19
C ALA A 494 -9.84 -9.40 27.64
N SER A 495 -10.77 -9.43 26.69
CA SER A 495 -11.37 -8.24 26.09
C SER A 495 -12.25 -7.48 27.09
N SER A 496 -13.00 -8.18 27.95
CA SER A 496 -13.82 -7.57 29.01
C SER A 496 -12.99 -6.84 30.08
N ALA A 497 -11.69 -7.14 30.19
CA ALA A 497 -10.79 -6.44 31.10
C ALA A 497 -10.16 -5.18 30.47
N MET A 498 -10.19 -5.02 29.15
CA MET A 498 -9.54 -3.92 28.43
C MET A 498 -10.45 -2.71 28.28
N THR A 499 -9.87 -1.52 28.40
CA THR A 499 -10.59 -0.28 28.11
C THR A 499 -10.82 -0.14 26.59
N PRO A 500 -12.08 0.00 26.12
CA PRO A 500 -12.40 0.27 24.73
C PRO A 500 -11.67 1.52 24.21
N ILE A 501 -11.33 1.47 22.92
CA ILE A 501 -10.90 2.66 22.19
C ILE A 501 -12.07 3.19 21.35
N VAL A 502 -12.35 4.48 21.48
CA VAL A 502 -13.35 5.17 20.66
C VAL A 502 -12.66 5.79 19.45
N LEU A 503 -12.93 5.24 18.29
CA LEU A 503 -12.43 5.68 16.98
C LEU A 503 -13.50 6.51 16.29
N ASP A 504 -13.21 7.77 15.96
CA ASP A 504 -14.07 8.59 15.14
C ASP A 504 -13.52 8.66 13.71
N ILE A 505 -14.25 8.07 12.77
CA ILE A 505 -13.83 7.96 11.36
C ILE A 505 -14.41 9.05 10.47
N ARG A 506 -15.21 9.96 11.04
CA ARG A 506 -15.81 11.09 10.33
C ARG A 506 -14.75 12.08 9.87
N ASP A 507 -15.18 13.02 9.03
CA ASP A 507 -14.32 14.12 8.62
C ASP A 507 -13.93 14.99 9.82
N THR A 508 -12.71 15.53 9.77
CA THR A 508 -12.15 16.29 10.89
C THR A 508 -12.98 17.51 11.26
N THR A 509 -13.66 18.12 10.29
CA THR A 509 -14.59 19.23 10.55
C THR A 509 -15.71 18.80 11.49
N ASP A 510 -16.28 17.61 11.28
CA ASP A 510 -17.37 17.08 12.10
C ASP A 510 -16.87 16.67 13.48
N HIS A 511 -15.68 16.07 13.57
CA HIS A 511 -15.02 15.75 14.84
C HIS A 511 -14.74 17.01 15.67
N GLN A 512 -14.25 18.08 15.04
CA GLN A 512 -13.94 19.33 15.71
C GLN A 512 -15.20 20.08 16.18
N LEU A 513 -16.29 20.02 15.42
CA LEU A 513 -17.57 20.60 15.84
C LEU A 513 -18.11 19.94 17.12
N ALA A 514 -18.10 18.60 17.14
CA ALA A 514 -18.44 17.81 18.31
C ALA A 514 -17.86 16.40 18.24
N HIS A 515 -17.23 15.95 19.32
CA HIS A 515 -16.74 14.58 19.46
C HIS A 515 -16.93 14.05 20.87
N LEU A 516 -16.96 12.72 21.01
CA LEU A 516 -16.92 12.10 22.33
C LEU A 516 -15.57 12.36 22.97
N LYS A 517 -15.58 12.78 24.24
CA LYS A 517 -14.37 13.03 25.02
C LYS A 517 -13.47 11.80 25.00
N GLY A 518 -12.21 11.99 24.63
CA GLY A 518 -11.27 10.89 24.46
C GLY A 518 -11.40 10.12 23.14
N SER A 519 -12.29 10.44 22.22
CA SER A 519 -12.24 9.79 20.88
C SER A 519 -10.96 10.16 20.12
N VAL A 520 -10.48 9.25 19.27
CA VAL A 520 -9.37 9.50 18.34
C VAL A 520 -9.92 9.66 16.94
N ASN A 521 -9.61 10.77 16.26
CA ASN A 521 -10.06 10.99 14.89
C ASN A 521 -9.07 10.39 13.89
N ILE A 522 -9.48 9.33 13.20
CA ILE A 522 -8.75 8.76 12.07
C ILE A 522 -9.72 8.70 10.89
N PRO A 523 -9.82 9.77 10.08
CA PRO A 523 -10.77 9.82 8.99
C PRO A 523 -10.57 8.65 8.01
N MET A 524 -11.66 7.95 7.70
CA MET A 524 -11.69 6.83 6.75
C MET A 524 -12.57 7.16 5.54
N ASN A 525 -12.24 6.59 4.39
CA ASN A 525 -13.01 6.73 3.15
C ASN A 525 -13.39 5.35 2.61
N PHE A 526 -14.57 5.27 2.00
CA PHE A 526 -15.13 4.07 1.40
C PHE A 526 -15.65 4.41 0.00
N PRO A 527 -15.08 3.85 -1.09
CA PRO A 527 -13.90 2.99 -1.10
C PRO A 527 -12.64 3.72 -0.63
N ALA A 528 -11.65 2.97 -0.15
CA ALA A 528 -10.38 3.54 0.29
C ALA A 528 -9.69 4.27 -0.86
N THR A 529 -9.03 5.40 -0.56
CA THR A 529 -8.23 6.11 -1.55
C THR A 529 -7.02 5.27 -1.92
N ALA A 530 -6.99 4.78 -3.16
CA ALA A 530 -5.90 3.95 -3.70
C ALA A 530 -4.53 4.64 -3.57
N TYR A 531 -4.49 5.96 -3.81
CA TYR A 531 -3.28 6.76 -3.87
C TYR A 531 -3.34 7.93 -2.86
N GLY A 532 -2.21 8.20 -2.20
CA GLY A 532 -2.03 9.34 -1.30
C GLY A 532 -1.87 8.99 0.18
N VAL A 533 -1.68 10.04 0.98
CA VAL A 533 -1.21 10.00 2.39
C VAL A 533 -2.30 9.61 3.40
N LYS A 534 -3.56 9.47 2.96
CA LYS A 534 -4.72 9.16 3.81
C LYS A 534 -4.91 7.64 3.95
N LYS A 535 -4.02 6.99 4.72
CA LYS A 535 -4.07 5.54 4.98
C LYS A 535 -4.38 5.29 6.45
N ALA A 536 -5.64 5.01 6.75
CA ALA A 536 -6.10 4.79 8.12
C ALA A 536 -5.51 3.50 8.71
N GLU A 537 -5.47 2.42 7.92
CA GLU A 537 -4.95 1.10 8.31
C GLU A 537 -3.56 1.19 8.92
N LEU A 538 -2.70 1.97 8.27
CA LEU A 538 -1.31 2.18 8.67
C LEU A 538 -1.22 2.74 10.10
N TRP A 539 -2.09 3.69 10.46
CA TRP A 539 -2.09 4.30 11.79
C TRP A 539 -2.87 3.48 12.81
N LEU A 540 -3.94 2.79 12.38
CA LEU A 540 -4.67 1.86 13.22
C LEU A 540 -3.79 0.71 13.70
N GLN A 541 -2.90 0.18 12.86
CA GLN A 541 -1.91 -0.83 13.25
C GLN A 541 -0.92 -0.34 14.32
N CYS A 542 -0.64 0.96 14.35
CA CYS A 542 0.23 1.59 15.34
C CYS A 542 -0.50 1.92 16.65
N LEU A 543 -1.84 1.98 16.63
CA LEU A 543 -2.66 2.48 17.73
C LEU A 543 -3.40 1.35 18.48
N LEU A 544 -4.02 0.43 17.74
CA LEU A 544 -4.87 -0.62 18.30
C LEU A 544 -4.06 -1.68 19.04
N GLN A 545 -4.68 -2.28 20.06
CA GLN A 545 -4.12 -3.40 20.81
C GLN A 545 -4.85 -4.71 20.50
N PRO A 546 -4.18 -5.87 20.63
CA PRO A 546 -4.81 -7.17 20.49
C PRO A 546 -6.06 -7.30 21.35
N LEU A 547 -7.17 -7.75 20.77
CA LEU A 547 -8.45 -8.03 21.44
C LEU A 547 -9.11 -6.83 22.16
N GLN A 548 -8.56 -5.63 22.03
CA GLN A 548 -9.14 -4.43 22.60
C GLN A 548 -10.51 -4.14 21.96
N PRO A 549 -11.58 -3.92 22.75
CA PRO A 549 -12.86 -3.50 22.18
C PRO A 549 -12.74 -2.16 21.43
N ILE A 550 -13.39 -2.05 20.27
CA ILE A 550 -13.34 -0.88 19.42
C ILE A 550 -14.75 -0.34 19.24
N VAL A 551 -14.97 0.90 19.65
CA VAL A 551 -16.21 1.64 19.34
C VAL A 551 -15.91 2.58 18.19
N VAL A 552 -16.70 2.54 17.12
CA VAL A 552 -16.48 3.35 15.92
C VAL A 552 -17.64 4.32 15.72
N ILE A 553 -17.33 5.61 15.61
CA ILE A 553 -18.28 6.66 15.21
C ILE A 553 -18.14 6.89 13.70
N CYS A 554 -19.15 6.46 12.95
CA CYS A 554 -19.21 6.53 11.49
C CYS A 554 -20.00 7.77 11.02
N ARG A 555 -19.86 8.12 9.73
CA ARG A 555 -20.64 9.20 9.12
C ARG A 555 -22.11 8.78 8.94
N ASN A 556 -22.32 7.55 8.50
CA ASN A 556 -23.63 6.96 8.22
C ASN A 556 -23.61 5.44 8.47
N GLU A 557 -24.79 4.82 8.47
CA GLU A 557 -24.95 3.38 8.73
C GLU A 557 -24.39 2.49 7.61
N GLU A 558 -24.31 2.99 6.37
CA GLU A 558 -23.74 2.26 5.22
C GLU A 558 -22.25 1.93 5.43
N GLU A 559 -21.53 2.73 6.22
CA GLU A 559 -20.12 2.51 6.56
C GLU A 559 -19.93 1.36 7.57
N PHE A 560 -20.96 0.94 8.33
CA PHE A 560 -20.85 -0.05 9.42
C PHE A 560 -20.24 -1.40 8.98
N PRO A 561 -20.79 -2.10 7.96
CA PRO A 561 -20.19 -3.36 7.52
C PRO A 561 -18.79 -3.18 6.91
N LEU A 562 -18.55 -2.04 6.27
CA LEU A 562 -17.28 -1.75 5.60
C LEU A 562 -16.15 -1.49 6.59
N VAL A 563 -16.41 -0.72 7.66
CA VAL A 563 -15.43 -0.48 8.71
C VAL A 563 -15.16 -1.72 9.53
N ARG A 564 -16.20 -2.50 9.85
CA ARG A 564 -16.06 -3.78 10.56
C ARG A 564 -15.12 -4.71 9.80
N LYS A 565 -15.37 -4.90 8.50
CA LYS A 565 -14.51 -5.73 7.63
C LYS A 565 -13.06 -5.25 7.63
N ARG A 566 -12.80 -3.93 7.58
CA ARG A 566 -11.43 -3.38 7.61
C ARG A 566 -10.76 -3.57 8.96
N LEU A 567 -11.48 -3.41 10.07
CA LEU A 567 -10.93 -3.59 11.42
C LEU A 567 -10.68 -5.07 11.74
N GLU A 568 -11.53 -5.98 11.28
CA GLU A 568 -11.32 -7.44 11.42
C GLU A 568 -10.04 -7.92 10.73
N LEU A 569 -9.63 -7.28 9.63
CA LEU A 569 -8.33 -7.55 8.99
C LEU A 569 -7.15 -7.18 9.89
N LEU A 570 -7.26 -6.09 10.64
CA LEU A 570 -6.13 -5.53 11.42
C LEU A 570 -6.09 -6.06 12.87
N SER A 571 -7.25 -6.33 13.45
CA SER A 571 -7.42 -6.70 14.85
C SER A 571 -8.39 -7.88 14.99
N PRO A 572 -8.01 -9.08 14.51
CA PRO A 572 -8.87 -10.26 14.56
C PRO A 572 -9.31 -10.59 15.98
N GLY A 573 -10.60 -10.88 16.14
CA GLY A 573 -11.21 -11.26 17.42
C GLY A 573 -11.52 -10.10 18.37
N ALA A 574 -11.22 -8.86 18.01
CA ALA A 574 -11.64 -7.69 18.78
C ALA A 574 -13.16 -7.44 18.63
N PRO A 575 -13.90 -7.19 19.72
CA PRO A 575 -15.28 -6.72 19.64
C PRO A 575 -15.35 -5.35 18.96
N ILE A 576 -16.25 -5.18 18.00
CA ILE A 576 -16.45 -3.93 17.27
C ILE A 576 -17.92 -3.51 17.38
N GLU A 577 -18.15 -2.34 17.98
CA GLU A 577 -19.44 -1.66 18.02
C GLU A 577 -19.39 -0.42 17.12
N THR A 578 -20.40 -0.21 16.29
CA THR A 578 -20.45 0.88 15.30
C THR A 578 -21.70 1.71 15.53
N TYR A 579 -21.53 3.03 15.55
CA TYR A 579 -22.61 3.99 15.75
C TYR A 579 -22.42 5.19 14.83
N THR A 580 -23.49 5.89 14.50
CA THR A 580 -23.42 7.24 13.92
C THR A 580 -23.42 8.29 15.02
N ALA A 581 -22.86 9.46 14.74
CA ALA A 581 -22.95 10.60 15.66
C ALA A 581 -24.42 11.01 15.92
N LYS A 582 -25.31 10.78 14.96
CA LYS A 582 -26.75 11.07 15.09
C LYS A 582 -27.44 10.12 16.08
N GLU A 583 -27.16 8.82 15.99
CA GLU A 583 -27.68 7.83 16.94
C GLU A 583 -27.22 8.12 18.36
N LEU A 584 -25.97 8.56 18.54
CA LEU A 584 -25.42 8.95 19.84
C LEU A 584 -25.86 10.37 20.29
N GLU A 585 -26.83 10.96 19.60
CA GLU A 585 -27.40 12.29 19.87
C GLU A 585 -26.34 13.40 19.99
N SER A 586 -25.35 13.40 19.09
CA SER A 586 -24.32 14.44 19.03
C SER A 586 -24.95 15.84 18.99
N PRO A 587 -24.43 16.81 19.77
CA PRO A 587 -24.98 18.16 19.80
C PRO A 587 -24.86 18.83 18.43
N SER A 588 -25.96 19.40 17.93
CA SER A 588 -25.97 20.21 16.70
C SER A 588 -25.52 21.65 16.99
N SER A 589 -24.97 22.32 15.98
CA SER A 589 -24.40 23.68 16.06
C SER A 589 -25.39 24.79 16.44
N SER A 590 -26.68 24.48 16.63
CA SER A 590 -27.71 25.41 17.08
C SER A 590 -28.45 24.85 18.29
N LEU A 591 -28.01 25.22 19.49
CA LEU A 591 -28.75 25.01 20.73
C LEU A 591 -29.99 25.92 20.73
N SER A 592 -31.08 25.45 20.13
CA SER A 592 -32.44 25.93 20.43
C SER A 592 -32.93 25.15 21.66
N ALA A 593 -33.16 25.87 22.74
CA ALA A 593 -33.59 25.32 24.02
C ALA A 593 -34.89 24.51 23.91
N ALA A 594 -34.86 23.24 24.33
CA ALA A 594 -35.98 22.57 24.97
C ALA A 594 -35.57 21.19 25.54
N GLY A 595 -35.70 21.03 26.86
CA GLY A 595 -36.16 19.78 27.48
C GLY A 595 -35.22 18.58 27.58
N ALA A 596 -34.17 18.69 28.41
CA ALA A 596 -33.59 17.62 29.25
C ALA A 596 -32.48 18.26 30.11
N GLU A 597 -32.11 17.69 31.26
CA GLU A 597 -31.07 18.20 32.16
C GLU A 597 -29.67 18.24 31.50
N VAL A 598 -29.43 19.20 30.61
CA VAL A 598 -28.13 19.44 29.98
C VAL A 598 -27.34 20.39 30.89
N ARG A 599 -26.41 19.86 31.68
CA ARG A 599 -25.40 20.67 32.37
C ARG A 599 -24.36 21.15 31.36
N VAL A 600 -24.38 22.45 31.06
CA VAL A 600 -23.34 23.11 30.24
C VAL A 600 -22.33 23.75 31.17
N GLN A 601 -21.15 23.16 31.29
CA GLN A 601 -19.94 23.83 31.79
C GLN A 601 -18.98 23.89 30.61
N GLY A 602 -18.55 25.11 30.23
CA GLY A 602 -17.71 25.46 29.08
C GLY A 602 -17.26 24.30 28.17
N PHE A 603 -17.73 24.27 26.93
CA PHE A 603 -17.35 23.33 25.86
C PHE A 603 -17.65 21.83 26.11
N ILE A 604 -18.15 21.45 27.28
CA ILE A 604 -18.49 20.06 27.62
C ILE A 604 -20.01 19.93 27.78
N ILE A 605 -20.58 18.94 27.08
CA ILE A 605 -22.01 18.61 27.10
C ILE A 605 -22.14 17.14 27.51
N THR A 606 -22.77 16.88 28.65
CA THR A 606 -23.06 15.50 29.09
C THR A 606 -24.50 15.13 28.75
N LYS A 607 -24.68 13.97 28.10
CA LYS A 607 -25.98 13.39 27.76
C LYS A 607 -26.07 11.94 28.22
N PRO A 608 -27.24 11.41 28.60
CA PRO A 608 -27.39 9.98 28.78
C PRO A 608 -27.17 9.23 27.46
N LEU A 609 -26.69 7.98 27.54
CA LEU A 609 -26.71 7.06 26.40
C LEU A 609 -28.19 6.81 26.03
N PRO A 610 -28.59 6.97 24.76
CA PRO A 610 -29.97 6.73 24.34
C PRO A 610 -30.45 5.33 24.71
N GLU A 611 -31.68 5.21 25.23
CA GLU A 611 -32.23 3.93 25.73
C GLU A 611 -32.36 2.86 24.64
N SER A 612 -32.44 3.26 23.37
CA SER A 612 -32.43 2.37 22.21
C SER A 612 -31.08 1.69 21.98
N ILE A 613 -29.99 2.24 22.53
CA ILE A 613 -28.62 1.75 22.31
C ILE A 613 -28.26 0.80 23.44
N VAL A 614 -28.14 -0.48 23.08
CA VAL A 614 -27.51 -1.49 23.93
C VAL A 614 -26.03 -1.56 23.55
N SER A 615 -25.17 -1.13 24.47
CA SER A 615 -23.72 -1.12 24.28
C SER A 615 -23.03 -1.78 25.47
N SER A 616 -22.04 -2.62 25.18
CA SER A 616 -21.16 -3.21 26.18
C SER A 616 -19.91 -2.35 26.44
N CYS A 617 -19.62 -1.42 25.52
CA CYS A 617 -18.39 -0.62 25.51
C CYS A 617 -18.62 0.86 25.81
N LEU A 618 -19.77 1.43 25.41
CA LEU A 618 -20.13 2.80 25.68
C LEU A 618 -20.73 2.94 27.08
N PRO A 619 -20.49 4.07 27.74
CA PRO A 619 -20.90 4.19 29.11
C PRO A 619 -22.23 4.97 29.21
N ARG A 620 -22.91 4.89 30.36
CA ARG A 620 -24.31 5.40 30.50
C ARG A 620 -24.46 6.91 30.30
N GLN A 621 -23.38 7.68 30.45
CA GLN A 621 -23.35 9.13 30.22
C GLN A 621 -22.27 9.49 29.19
N LEU A 622 -22.69 9.90 28.01
CA LEU A 622 -21.79 10.37 26.96
C LEU A 622 -21.36 11.80 27.24
N VAL A 623 -20.04 12.01 27.33
CA VAL A 623 -19.44 13.33 27.49
C VAL A 623 -18.98 13.79 26.11
N TRP A 624 -19.64 14.82 25.58
CA TRP A 624 -19.29 15.46 24.32
C TRP A 624 -18.44 16.69 24.58
N VAL A 625 -17.37 16.85 23.80
CA VAL A 625 -16.63 18.09 23.67
C VAL A 625 -17.13 18.78 22.41
N SER A 626 -17.69 19.98 22.55
CA SER A 626 -18.24 20.76 21.44
C SER A 626 -17.69 22.18 21.46
N ASP A 627 -17.30 22.65 20.28
CA ASP A 627 -16.72 23.97 20.09
C ASP A 627 -17.39 24.71 18.93
N SER A 628 -18.61 25.18 19.19
CA SER A 628 -19.46 25.86 18.19
C SER A 628 -18.91 27.21 17.74
N ALA A 629 -18.01 27.83 18.51
CA ALA A 629 -17.37 29.10 18.18
C ALA A 629 -15.93 28.95 17.64
N ALA A 630 -15.22 27.84 17.92
CA ALA A 630 -13.82 27.65 17.56
C ALA A 630 -13.49 26.59 16.49
N SER A 631 -14.47 25.96 15.84
CA SER A 631 -14.18 25.08 14.68
C SER A 631 -13.38 25.79 13.58
N ALA A 632 -13.60 27.10 13.37
CA ALA A 632 -12.81 27.95 12.46
C ALA A 632 -11.39 28.31 12.98
N PHE A 633 -11.10 28.04 14.26
CA PHE A 633 -9.84 28.39 14.93
C PHE A 633 -8.98 27.16 15.29
N LEU A 634 -9.53 25.93 15.22
CA LEU A 634 -8.80 24.69 15.47
C LEU A 634 -7.94 24.26 14.28
N ARG A 635 -8.25 24.74 13.07
CA ARG A 635 -7.44 24.50 11.86
C ARG A 635 -6.93 25.82 11.30
N ILE A 636 -5.63 25.86 11.03
CA ILE A 636 -4.98 26.97 10.36
C ILE A 636 -5.04 26.69 8.85
N ASP A 637 -5.93 27.38 8.14
CA ASP A 637 -6.25 27.09 6.74
C ASP A 637 -5.91 28.22 5.75
N ASN A 638 -5.60 29.41 6.27
CA ASN A 638 -5.33 30.60 5.47
C ASN A 638 -4.06 31.33 5.91
N TYR A 639 -3.60 32.23 5.03
CA TYR A 639 -2.35 32.97 5.20
C TYR A 639 -2.32 33.80 6.49
N GLN A 640 -3.42 34.48 6.84
CA GLN A 640 -3.47 35.33 8.03
C GLN A 640 -3.31 34.50 9.31
N GLN A 641 -3.91 33.31 9.35
CA GLN A 641 -3.77 32.41 10.49
C GLN A 641 -2.39 31.75 10.60
N LEU A 642 -1.61 31.66 9.51
CA LEU A 642 -0.22 31.15 9.57
C LEU A 642 0.72 32.07 10.38
N GLN A 643 0.30 33.26 10.80
CA GLN A 643 1.08 34.02 11.80
C GLN A 643 1.18 33.28 13.14
N TYR A 644 0.23 32.40 13.47
CA TYR A 644 0.24 31.67 14.75
C TYR A 644 1.36 30.64 14.87
N ILE A 645 2.00 30.23 13.76
CA ILE A 645 3.17 29.32 13.82
C ILE A 645 4.49 30.06 14.09
N GLU A 646 4.46 31.39 14.19
CA GLU A 646 5.63 32.16 14.60
C GLU A 646 6.02 31.88 16.05
N PRO A 647 7.31 32.03 16.42
CA PRO A 647 7.76 31.82 17.80
C PRO A 647 7.00 32.72 18.77
N SER A 648 6.39 32.12 19.78
CA SER A 648 5.75 32.81 20.91
C SER A 648 6.08 32.04 22.19
N GLU A 649 6.11 32.75 23.32
CA GLU A 649 6.37 32.16 24.66
C GLU A 649 5.32 31.14 25.08
N ASP A 650 4.10 31.22 24.52
CA ASP A 650 2.96 30.37 24.88
C ASP A 650 2.62 29.29 23.84
N THR A 651 3.34 29.24 22.71
CA THR A 651 2.99 28.41 21.55
C THR A 651 4.13 27.50 21.13
N LEU A 652 3.86 26.19 21.08
CA LEU A 652 4.78 25.18 20.60
C LEU A 652 4.35 24.68 19.21
N VAL A 653 5.26 24.71 18.24
CA VAL A 653 5.04 24.10 16.92
C VAL A 653 5.58 22.67 16.92
N LEU A 654 4.74 21.70 16.59
CA LEU A 654 5.08 20.28 16.53
C LEU A 654 5.07 19.77 15.09
N ASP A 655 6.21 19.23 14.63
CA ASP A 655 6.33 18.47 13.39
C ASP A 655 6.09 16.98 13.68
N CYS A 656 5.01 16.41 13.15
CA CYS A 656 4.69 14.99 13.31
C CYS A 656 5.03 14.12 12.09
N ARG A 657 5.85 14.62 11.16
CA ARG A 657 6.35 13.85 10.01
C ARG A 657 7.36 12.79 10.44
N THR A 658 7.78 11.95 9.50
CA THR A 658 8.86 10.99 9.75
C THR A 658 10.17 11.71 10.06
N SER A 659 11.07 11.04 10.79
CA SER A 659 12.41 11.58 11.07
C SER A 659 13.19 11.90 9.80
N TYR A 660 12.95 11.16 8.71
CA TYR A 660 13.52 11.43 7.41
C TYR A 660 13.04 12.78 6.83
N GLU A 661 11.72 13.01 6.81
CA GLU A 661 11.14 14.28 6.33
C GLU A 661 11.60 15.48 7.18
N PHE A 662 11.70 15.32 8.50
CA PHE A 662 12.18 16.36 9.42
C PHE A 662 13.66 16.70 9.20
N LYS A 663 14.50 15.69 8.91
CA LYS A 663 15.92 15.87 8.58
C LYS A 663 16.15 16.60 7.25
N ASN A 664 15.27 16.45 6.28
CA ASN A 664 15.41 17.14 4.98
C ASN A 664 15.10 18.64 5.07
N GLY A 665 14.11 19.01 5.88
CA GLY A 665 13.80 20.40 6.19
C GLY A 665 12.54 20.51 7.01
N SER A 666 12.46 21.51 7.88
CA SER A 666 11.36 21.70 8.82
C SER A 666 11.13 23.18 9.11
N HIS A 667 10.06 23.48 9.85
CA HIS A 667 9.89 24.78 10.49
C HIS A 667 11.09 25.08 11.41
N LYS A 668 11.54 26.34 11.45
CA LYS A 668 12.76 26.78 12.17
C LYS A 668 12.73 26.50 13.67
N HIS A 669 11.54 26.53 14.25
CA HIS A 669 11.33 26.48 15.70
C HIS A 669 10.45 25.30 16.12
N SER A 670 10.18 24.35 15.20
CA SER A 670 9.37 23.18 15.54
C SER A 670 10.17 22.15 16.31
N VAL A 671 9.53 21.52 17.28
CA VAL A 671 10.00 20.25 17.86
C VAL A 671 9.52 19.07 17.01
N HIS A 672 10.20 17.93 17.13
CA HIS A 672 9.89 16.74 16.34
C HIS A 672 9.45 15.57 17.23
N ILE A 673 8.25 15.05 16.96
CA ILE A 673 7.78 13.75 17.47
C ILE A 673 6.98 13.09 16.32
N PRO A 674 7.47 12.01 15.71
CA PRO A 674 6.73 11.31 14.67
C PRO A 674 5.35 10.86 15.15
N LEU A 675 4.33 10.90 14.28
CA LEU A 675 3.00 10.39 14.62
C LEU A 675 3.03 8.93 15.12
N ALA A 676 3.92 8.10 14.57
CA ALA A 676 4.07 6.71 15.00
C ALA A 676 4.42 6.58 16.50
N GLU A 677 5.23 7.51 17.02
CA GLU A 677 5.59 7.56 18.44
C GLU A 677 4.41 8.01 19.32
N LEU A 678 3.63 9.00 18.86
CA LEU A 678 2.39 9.40 19.54
C LEU A 678 1.36 8.26 19.61
N CYS A 679 1.22 7.49 18.51
CA CYS A 679 0.40 6.28 18.49
C CYS A 679 0.90 5.26 19.53
N GLN A 680 2.22 5.02 19.56
CA GLN A 680 2.82 4.07 20.50
C GLN A 680 2.64 4.48 21.96
N LEU A 681 2.83 5.76 22.30
CA LEU A 681 2.58 6.27 23.66
C LEU A 681 1.12 6.04 24.09
N THR A 682 0.18 6.27 23.17
CA THR A 682 -1.26 6.07 23.42
C THR A 682 -1.61 4.58 23.57
N ALA A 683 -1.03 3.72 22.73
CA ALA A 683 -1.16 2.28 22.79
C ALA A 683 -0.67 1.70 24.13
N LEU A 684 0.51 2.14 24.60
CA LEU A 684 1.12 1.67 25.85
C LEU A 684 0.38 2.16 27.11
N ASP A 685 -0.25 3.34 27.06
CA ASP A 685 -1.06 3.86 28.16
C ASP A 685 -2.23 2.94 28.51
N THR A 686 -2.91 2.43 27.47
CA THR A 686 -4.00 1.47 27.58
C THR A 686 -3.56 0.20 28.35
N MET A 687 -2.31 -0.23 28.21
CA MET A 687 -1.79 -1.41 28.91
C MET A 687 -1.53 -1.20 30.41
N LEU A 688 -1.16 0.02 30.82
CA LEU A 688 -0.85 0.30 32.23
C LEU A 688 -2.11 0.33 33.10
N SER A 689 -3.24 0.76 32.54
CA SER A 689 -4.55 0.73 33.22
C SER A 689 -4.97 -0.70 33.63
N LEU A 690 -4.66 -1.71 32.81
CA LEU A 690 -4.90 -3.13 33.11
C LEU A 690 -4.10 -3.64 34.31
N SER A 691 -2.84 -3.23 34.43
CA SER A 691 -1.94 -3.69 35.50
C SER A 691 -2.35 -3.17 36.90
N LEU A 692 -3.02 -2.02 36.96
CA LEU A 692 -3.52 -1.40 38.18
C LEU A 692 -4.80 -2.09 38.69
N LEU A 693 -5.70 -2.50 37.80
CA LEU A 693 -6.92 -3.25 38.14
C LEU A 693 -6.62 -4.64 38.75
N ASN A 694 -5.52 -5.28 38.35
CA ASN A 694 -5.11 -6.57 38.92
C ASN A 694 -4.47 -6.47 40.32
N ARG A 695 -4.21 -5.26 40.85
CA ARG A 695 -3.61 -5.05 42.19
C ARG A 695 -4.62 -4.66 43.28
N THR A 696 -5.86 -4.34 42.92
CA THR A 696 -6.89 -3.98 43.91
C THR A 696 -7.61 -5.21 44.43
N ASN A 697 -7.68 -5.34 45.76
CA ASN A 697 -8.28 -6.46 46.48
C ASN A 697 -9.76 -6.70 46.08
N LYS A 698 -10.13 -7.99 46.07
CA LYS A 698 -11.42 -8.59 45.66
C LYS A 698 -12.69 -8.19 46.45
N GLN A 699 -12.75 -7.06 47.15
CA GLN A 699 -13.88 -6.80 48.07
C GLN A 699 -14.69 -5.53 47.90
N GLU A 700 -14.42 -4.68 46.91
CA GLU A 700 -15.36 -3.63 46.50
C GLU A 700 -15.43 -3.62 44.98
N THR A 701 -16.63 -3.73 44.40
CA THR A 701 -16.84 -3.45 42.97
C THR A 701 -16.48 -1.98 42.75
N PRO A 702 -15.34 -1.66 42.10
CA PRO A 702 -15.03 -0.28 41.82
C PRO A 702 -16.03 0.17 40.78
N VAL A 703 -16.80 1.21 41.08
CA VAL A 703 -17.47 2.00 40.06
C VAL A 703 -16.33 2.70 39.30
N VAL A 704 -15.82 2.05 38.24
CA VAL A 704 -14.75 2.60 37.42
C VAL A 704 -15.34 3.77 36.63
N ASP A 705 -14.93 4.98 36.97
CA ASP A 705 -15.17 6.17 36.17
C ASP A 705 -14.53 6.02 34.78
N PHE A 706 -15.34 5.51 33.85
CA PHE A 706 -15.48 5.84 32.43
C PHE A 706 -14.21 5.96 31.55
N TYR A 707 -14.30 5.28 30.39
CA TYR A 707 -13.34 5.03 29.30
C TYR A 707 -12.60 6.23 28.69
N THR A 708 -11.89 6.97 29.54
CA THR A 708 -10.93 8.00 29.19
C THR A 708 -9.51 7.41 29.27
N PRO A 709 -8.54 7.89 28.46
CA PRO A 709 -7.15 7.45 28.63
C PRO A 709 -6.68 7.81 30.05
N SER A 710 -5.57 7.22 30.51
CA SER A 710 -5.02 7.57 31.81
C SER A 710 -4.76 9.08 31.88
N PRO A 711 -5.08 9.75 33.00
CA PRO A 711 -4.63 11.13 33.24
C PRO A 711 -3.11 11.30 33.12
N ARG A 712 -2.34 10.20 33.24
CA ARG A 712 -0.88 10.18 33.06
C ARG A 712 -0.42 10.32 31.61
N LEU A 713 -1.25 9.99 30.63
CA LEU A 713 -0.87 10.05 29.21
C LEU A 713 -0.49 11.49 28.80
N GLY A 714 -1.30 12.48 29.22
CA GLY A 714 -1.01 13.89 28.95
C GLY A 714 0.35 14.31 29.50
N GLN A 715 0.67 13.88 30.72
CA GLN A 715 1.97 14.16 31.35
C GLN A 715 3.15 13.51 30.59
N LYS A 716 3.03 12.25 30.19
CA LYS A 716 4.07 11.56 29.39
C LYS A 716 4.31 12.23 28.04
N ILE A 717 3.24 12.70 27.39
CA ILE A 717 3.35 13.44 26.13
C ILE A 717 4.07 14.77 26.36
N LEU A 718 3.77 15.49 27.45
CA LEU A 718 4.48 16.72 27.81
C LEU A 718 5.96 16.48 28.11
N GLU A 719 6.29 15.41 28.83
CA GLU A 719 7.67 14.98 29.06
C GLU A 719 8.39 14.71 27.74
N LYS A 720 7.76 13.99 26.82
CA LYS A 720 8.33 13.73 25.48
C LYS A 720 8.53 15.01 24.68
N LEU A 721 7.55 15.93 24.70
CA LEU A 721 7.66 17.24 24.05
C LEU A 721 8.81 18.04 24.65
N HIS A 722 9.01 17.97 25.97
CA HIS A 722 10.12 18.62 26.66
C HIS A 722 11.47 18.00 26.27
N GLU A 723 11.58 16.67 26.21
CA GLU A 723 12.79 15.98 25.75
C GLU A 723 13.15 16.38 24.31
N SER A 724 12.18 16.32 23.39
CA SER A 724 12.38 16.74 22.00
C SER A 724 12.73 18.21 21.89
N PHE A 725 12.12 19.06 22.73
CA PHE A 725 12.46 20.47 22.81
C PHE A 725 13.91 20.69 23.24
N MET A 726 14.36 20.02 24.30
CA MET A 726 15.74 20.15 24.81
C MET A 726 16.78 19.64 23.80
N ALA A 727 16.46 18.57 23.06
CA ALA A 727 17.32 18.03 22.02
C ALA A 727 17.53 19.03 20.86
N GLU A 728 16.48 19.76 20.46
CA GLU A 728 16.55 20.73 19.36
C GLU A 728 17.06 22.11 19.82
N ASN A 729 16.79 22.52 21.07
CA ASN A 729 17.05 23.87 21.60
C ASN A 729 18.26 23.99 22.53
N ALA A 730 19.32 23.19 22.37
CA ALA A 730 20.60 23.38 23.08
C ALA A 730 21.28 24.77 22.88
N ARG A 731 20.61 25.73 22.20
CA ARG A 731 21.09 27.08 21.87
C ARG A 731 20.11 28.24 22.12
N HIS A 732 18.88 28.01 22.64
CA HIS A 732 17.88 29.10 22.83
C HIS A 732 17.26 29.14 24.25
N ARG A 733 17.06 30.36 24.78
CA ARG A 733 16.52 30.65 26.13
C ARG A 733 14.98 30.65 26.18
N PHE A 734 14.32 29.58 25.77
CA PHE A 734 12.86 29.45 25.94
C PHE A 734 12.53 28.56 27.14
N SER A 735 11.52 28.95 27.92
CA SER A 735 11.01 28.14 29.03
C SER A 735 9.84 27.28 28.56
N PHE A 736 9.95 25.95 28.72
CA PHE A 736 8.83 25.04 28.44
C PHE A 736 7.67 25.22 29.45
N GLN A 737 7.92 25.84 30.61
CA GLN A 737 6.91 26.15 31.61
C GLN A 737 6.10 27.37 31.14
N GLY A 738 4.95 27.15 30.51
CA GLY A 738 4.07 28.23 30.05
C GLY A 738 3.27 27.96 28.77
N ILE A 739 3.49 26.82 28.10
CA ILE A 739 2.80 26.48 26.86
C ILE A 739 1.28 26.40 27.07
N LYS A 740 0.54 27.19 26.28
CA LYS A 740 -0.92 27.18 26.22
C LYS A 740 -1.44 26.63 24.89
N ASN A 741 -0.63 26.70 23.84
CA ASN A 741 -1.01 26.31 22.49
C ASN A 741 0.01 25.33 21.89
N ILE A 742 -0.49 24.28 21.24
CA ILE A 742 0.31 23.39 20.41
C ILE A 742 -0.26 23.43 18.98
N ILE A 743 0.58 23.75 18.01
CA ILE A 743 0.22 23.73 16.59
C ILE A 743 0.97 22.59 15.92
N VAL A 744 0.21 21.62 15.42
CA VAL A 744 0.77 20.41 14.81
C VAL A 744 0.69 20.49 13.29
N TYR A 745 1.77 20.13 12.61
CA TYR A 745 1.76 19.96 11.16
C TYR A 745 2.43 18.64 10.75
N CYS A 746 2.02 18.15 9.58
CA CYS A 746 2.70 17.04 8.89
C CYS A 746 3.04 17.45 7.45
N ALA A 747 3.22 16.53 6.49
CA ALA A 747 3.48 16.95 5.11
C ALA A 747 2.29 17.66 4.46
N SER A 748 1.10 17.06 4.53
CA SER A 748 -0.10 17.46 3.76
C SER A 748 -1.39 17.62 4.58
N GLY A 749 -1.34 17.40 5.89
CA GLY A 749 -2.44 17.60 6.84
C GLY A 749 -3.03 16.33 7.48
N TYR A 750 -2.98 15.17 6.83
CA TYR A 750 -3.66 13.96 7.36
C TYR A 750 -3.08 13.45 8.69
N ARG A 751 -1.76 13.36 8.81
CA ARG A 751 -1.11 12.88 10.04
C ARG A 751 -1.26 13.87 11.20
N SER A 752 -1.31 15.18 10.91
CA SER A 752 -1.50 16.20 11.94
C SER A 752 -2.92 16.22 12.49
N ILE A 753 -3.92 15.81 11.72
CA ILE A 753 -5.28 15.55 12.23
C ILE A 753 -5.26 14.46 13.30
N ILE A 754 -4.65 13.31 12.96
CA ILE A 754 -4.56 12.16 13.88
C ILE A 754 -3.78 12.57 15.13
N ALA A 755 -2.60 13.16 14.96
CA ALA A 755 -1.77 13.66 16.06
C ALA A 755 -2.54 14.66 16.95
N GLY A 756 -3.25 15.61 16.33
CA GLY A 756 -4.06 16.59 17.04
C GLY A 756 -5.14 15.95 17.90
N SER A 757 -5.83 14.92 17.39
CA SER A 757 -6.83 14.17 18.15
C SER A 757 -6.22 13.36 19.31
N LEU A 758 -5.03 12.77 19.12
CA LEU A 758 -4.31 12.05 20.18
C LEU A 758 -3.89 12.98 21.32
N LEU A 759 -3.37 14.17 20.99
CA LEU A 759 -3.01 15.18 21.98
C LEU A 759 -4.24 15.70 22.73
N ARG A 760 -5.34 16.02 22.03
CA ARG A 760 -6.61 16.42 22.65
C ARG A 760 -7.14 15.34 23.58
N ARG A 761 -7.22 14.09 23.10
CA ARG A 761 -7.60 12.92 23.91
C ARG A 761 -6.80 12.85 25.21
N ALA A 762 -5.48 13.06 25.16
CA ALA A 762 -4.62 13.01 26.33
C ALA A 762 -4.80 14.19 27.30
N PHE A 763 -4.89 15.42 26.78
CA PHE A 763 -5.01 16.62 27.61
C PHE A 763 -6.41 16.78 28.22
N GLU A 764 -7.46 16.39 27.51
CA GLU A 764 -8.83 16.33 28.03
C GLU A 764 -8.96 15.38 29.24
N ALA A 765 -8.23 14.27 29.22
CA ALA A 765 -8.20 13.31 30.30
C ALA A 765 -7.32 13.76 31.47
N ALA A 766 -6.20 14.43 31.18
CA ALA A 766 -5.32 15.01 32.18
C ALA A 766 -5.82 16.37 32.73
N THR A 767 -6.95 16.89 32.22
CA THR A 767 -7.47 18.24 32.52
C THR A 767 -6.42 19.34 32.33
N VAL A 768 -5.55 19.16 31.34
CA VAL A 768 -4.48 20.10 30.99
C VAL A 768 -5.06 21.17 30.05
N PRO A 769 -4.99 22.47 30.40
CA PRO A 769 -5.62 23.55 29.62
C PRO A 769 -4.73 23.99 28.44
N ILE A 770 -4.34 23.03 27.57
CA ILE A 770 -3.57 23.28 26.35
C ILE A 770 -4.49 23.15 25.14
N GLN A 771 -4.52 24.19 24.29
CA GLN A 771 -5.24 24.15 23.03
C GLN A 771 -4.38 23.51 21.93
N VAL A 772 -4.96 22.58 21.18
CA VAL A 772 -4.26 21.88 20.09
C VAL A 772 -4.90 22.21 18.75
N ARG A 773 -4.10 22.77 17.83
CA ARG A 773 -4.51 23.14 16.46
C ARG A 773 -3.69 22.38 15.42
N ASP A 774 -4.22 22.25 14.21
CA ASP A 774 -3.47 21.67 13.09
C ASP A 774 -3.38 22.60 11.87
N VAL A 775 -2.35 22.44 11.06
CA VAL A 775 -2.16 23.22 9.82
C VAL A 775 -2.72 22.46 8.61
N VAL A 776 -3.72 23.04 7.95
CA VAL A 776 -4.29 22.49 6.70
C VAL A 776 -3.24 22.54 5.60
N GLY A 777 -3.05 21.42 4.89
CA GLY A 777 -2.00 21.31 3.86
C GLY A 777 -0.59 21.14 4.43
N GLY A 778 -0.41 21.23 5.75
CA GLY A 778 0.84 20.92 6.45
C GLY A 778 2.05 21.72 5.97
N ALA A 779 3.21 21.06 5.92
CA ALA A 779 4.48 21.62 5.47
C ALA A 779 4.40 22.21 4.05
N LEU A 780 3.63 21.60 3.14
CA LEU A 780 3.45 22.15 1.79
C LEU A 780 2.84 23.55 1.82
N GLN A 781 1.90 23.79 2.72
CA GLN A 781 1.28 25.10 2.90
C GLN A 781 2.26 26.08 3.52
N ILE A 782 2.97 25.66 4.57
CA ILE A 782 3.99 26.48 5.26
C ILE A 782 5.08 26.90 4.26
N MET A 783 5.62 25.97 3.46
CA MET A 783 6.65 26.25 2.47
C MET A 783 6.18 27.22 1.37
N LYS A 784 4.90 27.14 0.98
CA LYS A 784 4.32 28.01 -0.07
C LYS A 784 4.05 29.42 0.44
N GLN A 785 3.56 29.55 1.67
CA GLN A 785 3.01 30.80 2.20
C GLN A 785 3.94 31.49 3.20
N ARG A 786 4.74 30.74 3.96
CA ARG A 786 5.72 31.23 4.95
C ARG A 786 7.10 30.59 4.74
N PRO A 787 7.71 30.71 3.55
CA PRO A 787 9.05 30.17 3.30
C PRO A 787 10.12 30.77 4.22
N ASP A 788 9.87 31.95 4.77
CA ASP A 788 10.70 32.63 5.77
C ASP A 788 10.82 31.84 7.08
N LEU A 789 9.83 31.02 7.42
CA LEU A 789 9.83 30.17 8.62
C LEU A 789 10.37 28.75 8.37
N TRP A 790 10.74 28.42 7.13
CA TRP A 790 11.21 27.10 6.74
C TRP A 790 12.73 27.04 6.62
N THR A 791 13.33 25.95 7.11
CA THR A 791 14.75 25.65 6.93
C THR A 791 14.91 24.37 6.15
N VAL A 792 15.56 24.45 4.99
CA VAL A 792 16.07 23.27 4.27
C VAL A 792 17.39 22.85 4.93
N LYS A 793 17.39 21.68 5.56
CA LYS A 793 18.52 21.15 6.33
C LYS A 793 19.42 20.28 5.44
N ASP A 794 18.82 19.42 4.63
CA ASP A 794 19.52 18.58 3.66
C ASP A 794 18.91 18.75 2.25
N ARG A 795 19.73 19.24 1.32
CA ARG A 795 19.36 19.47 -0.08
C ARG A 795 19.54 18.22 -0.96
N SER A 796 20.08 17.13 -0.42
CA SER A 796 20.43 15.95 -1.21
C SER A 796 19.21 15.27 -1.84
N ILE A 797 18.02 15.44 -1.25
CA ILE A 797 16.79 14.80 -1.72
C ILE A 797 15.56 15.66 -1.38
N ILE A 798 14.99 16.35 -2.38
CA ILE A 798 13.65 16.95 -2.28
C ILE A 798 12.65 15.93 -2.83
N CYS A 799 12.10 15.07 -1.98
CA CYS A 799 10.83 14.40 -2.28
C CYS A 799 9.71 15.27 -1.73
N VAL A 800 9.20 16.18 -2.57
CA VAL A 800 7.82 16.63 -2.42
C VAL A 800 6.97 15.47 -2.95
N SER A 801 6.40 14.66 -2.05
CA SER A 801 5.42 13.64 -2.43
C SER A 801 4.12 14.28 -2.90
#